data_AF-A0A672RZF7-F1
#
_entry.id   AF-A0A672RZF7-F1
#
_cell.length_a   1.000
_cell.length_b   1.000
_cell.length_c   1.000
_cell.angle_alpha   90.00
_cell.angle_beta   90.00
_cell.angle_gamma   90.00
#
_symmetry.space_group_name_H-M   'P 1'
#
loop_
_entity.id
_entity.type
_entity.pdbx_description
1 polymer ?
#
loop_
_entity_poly.entity_id
_entity_poly.type
_entity_poly.pdbx_seq_one_letter_code
_entity_poly.pdbx_strand_id
1 'polypeptide(L)'
;MQKLAKCWKTLSGEVDKNACLPVLLLLEDCNADYQDDLRRELSNAVTTMKISPSKLCFIILCCKRSLDPERMCTALPLRTVGVTHKLSPAEKKLFSKKAGSLKLKFEPEFILTFVLMSKEFEQSYITGFVENLLKEIDHSSLQTQLIKFVALLNSHIENSYLSISHCEAFLGLGIHLDKFDKMAKPSTSTWIDETHISSVRIIHNLIAKEILKQLSSYQSQSEIAMSLLQDKVLFDHRFGRDDFRKFVRDLFIKRTKKSKGDPNDSWFSPLIEHVRETEDVEKAIDLLKLAYTSFDEDAFVAQQLARLLNENKNFEEAEIWAKRAKSHLPQHIYILDTLGQVYKKWFYSKHDAICKKNADIQPEDITDIIDTALKGITAFRESEKCPQSKMVCLNNSYFGEVDIGCRLLELLSNVDIFSTKEGKRELMDYLLTDYIPEEVQKPWQRFHGLLKGMKDKPETVNNPRKWLLRKSAVYAKLFFHDIQEDEASDANIVSPLMRQMKIFQLGGGNVTTILYLLSDNNKQRAGAKLEKIIDLFPVNLKKDLDQTGLINFIFCQIALSCASPGSGKLHSIEELQNISRRFCSEKRTALPDTAYLLLSILFWPEDSMGKEPSNTRSDIVMNAIKALQRYSEIKSASSRKGRIFTHFFLGKARGLNKIVHKTTIEKFCKGTLSERRLKWQGGEVWTNPDVVKVLKRVTGYTENGNLFVRVSDQSNIRVIPLFSASLPNSNENVAFYLGFSLHGVVAFDIKVAE
;
A
#
# COMPACT_ATOMS: atom_id res chain seq x y z
N MET A 1 31.84 -4.73 -2.23
CA MET A 1 32.57 -3.51 -2.64
C MET A 1 34.08 -3.64 -2.46
N GLN A 2 34.64 -3.73 -1.25
CA GLN A 2 36.08 -3.96 -1.05
C GLN A 2 36.62 -5.23 -1.72
N LYS A 3 35.83 -6.33 -1.75
CA LYS A 3 36.16 -7.56 -2.51
C LYS A 3 36.20 -7.36 -4.04
N LEU A 4 35.33 -6.52 -4.60
CA LEU A 4 35.31 -6.22 -6.05
C LEU A 4 36.53 -5.39 -6.45
N ALA A 5 36.86 -4.36 -5.66
CA ALA A 5 38.08 -3.58 -5.85
C ALA A 5 39.36 -4.44 -5.67
N LYS A 6 39.32 -5.43 -4.76
CA LYS A 6 40.41 -6.40 -4.56
C LYS A 6 40.53 -7.37 -5.74
N CYS A 7 39.44 -8.00 -6.19
CA CYS A 7 39.42 -8.87 -7.38
C CYS A 7 39.86 -8.14 -8.66
N TRP A 8 39.45 -6.88 -8.83
CA TRP A 8 39.86 -6.09 -9.99
C TRP A 8 41.37 -5.77 -9.96
N LYS A 9 41.93 -5.47 -8.79
CA LYS A 9 43.38 -5.36 -8.60
C LYS A 9 44.12 -6.66 -8.93
N THR A 10 43.56 -7.81 -8.55
CA THR A 10 44.17 -9.12 -8.87
C THR A 10 44.11 -9.44 -10.37
N LEU A 11 43.02 -9.06 -11.05
CA LEU A 11 42.81 -9.28 -12.49
C LEU A 11 43.61 -8.30 -13.36
N SER A 12 43.91 -7.10 -12.87
CA SER A 12 44.69 -6.10 -13.63
C SER A 12 46.20 -6.41 -13.70
N GLY A 13 46.69 -7.42 -12.97
CA GLY A 13 48.12 -7.74 -12.86
C GLY A 13 48.92 -6.63 -12.18
N GLU A 14 49.81 -6.98 -11.24
CA GLU A 14 50.65 -6.00 -10.52
C GLU A 14 51.70 -5.29 -11.39
N VAL A 15 51.73 -5.52 -12.71
CA VAL A 15 52.87 -5.15 -13.55
C VAL A 15 52.56 -4.01 -14.54
N ASP A 16 51.29 -3.73 -14.88
CA ASP A 16 50.99 -2.63 -15.81
C ASP A 16 49.65 -1.92 -15.51
N LYS A 17 49.75 -0.69 -14.97
CA LYS A 17 48.58 0.18 -14.70
C LYS A 17 47.81 0.52 -15.98
N ASN A 18 48.43 0.37 -17.16
CA ASN A 18 47.82 0.60 -18.46
C ASN A 18 47.25 -0.67 -19.13
N ALA A 19 47.24 -1.83 -18.46
CA ALA A 19 46.66 -3.08 -18.99
C ALA A 19 45.29 -3.45 -18.37
N CYS A 20 44.56 -2.48 -17.82
CA CYS A 20 43.25 -2.76 -17.22
C CYS A 20 42.20 -3.23 -18.26
N LEU A 21 41.76 -4.49 -18.15
CA LEU A 21 40.66 -5.07 -18.94
C LEU A 21 39.29 -4.56 -18.43
N PRO A 22 38.34 -4.27 -19.34
CA PRO A 22 36.99 -3.87 -18.94
C PRO A 22 36.29 -4.98 -18.14
N VAL A 23 35.72 -4.62 -17.00
CA VAL A 23 34.91 -5.54 -16.19
C VAL A 23 33.44 -5.38 -16.58
N LEU A 24 32.79 -6.48 -16.95
CA LEU A 24 31.34 -6.53 -17.15
C LEU A 24 30.66 -6.86 -15.81
N LEU A 25 29.81 -5.94 -15.35
CA LEU A 25 28.99 -6.08 -14.15
C LEU A 25 27.54 -6.29 -14.56
N LEU A 26 27.00 -7.47 -14.24
CA LEU A 26 25.58 -7.76 -14.40
C LEU A 26 24.84 -7.42 -13.09
N LEU A 27 23.89 -6.50 -13.16
CA LEU A 27 23.04 -6.11 -12.03
C LEU A 27 21.61 -6.57 -12.28
N GLU A 28 21.10 -7.42 -11.40
CA GLU A 28 19.75 -7.96 -11.51
C GLU A 28 18.80 -7.24 -10.54
N ASP A 29 17.76 -6.62 -11.10
CA ASP A 29 16.63 -5.94 -10.45
C ASP A 29 16.97 -4.98 -9.28
N CYS A 30 18.15 -4.36 -9.34
CA CYS A 30 18.60 -3.41 -8.34
C CYS A 30 17.84 -2.06 -8.44
N ASN A 31 17.54 -1.44 -7.29
CA ASN A 31 16.92 -0.12 -7.25
C ASN A 31 17.83 0.98 -7.84
N ALA A 32 17.23 2.12 -8.23
CA ALA A 32 17.98 3.20 -8.89
C ALA A 32 19.06 3.81 -7.98
N ASP A 33 18.74 4.00 -6.70
CA ASP A 33 19.66 4.59 -5.71
C ASP A 33 20.96 3.77 -5.59
N TYR A 34 20.84 2.43 -5.51
CA TYR A 34 22.00 1.53 -5.47
C TYR A 34 22.83 1.57 -6.76
N GLN A 35 22.19 1.73 -7.92
CA GLN A 35 22.90 1.86 -9.19
C GLN A 35 23.72 3.15 -9.24
N ASP A 36 23.16 4.25 -8.74
CA ASP A 36 23.84 5.53 -8.71
C ASP A 36 24.96 5.57 -7.66
N ASP A 37 24.74 4.94 -6.51
CA ASP A 37 25.79 4.70 -5.51
C ASP A 37 26.94 3.87 -6.09
N LEU A 38 26.65 2.77 -6.77
CA LEU A 38 27.66 1.93 -7.41
C LEU A 38 28.44 2.71 -8.49
N ARG A 39 27.75 3.48 -9.33
CA ARG A 39 28.41 4.33 -10.34
C ARG A 39 29.33 5.37 -9.70
N ARG A 40 28.89 6.01 -8.62
CA ARG A 40 29.69 6.98 -7.86
C ARG A 40 30.95 6.32 -7.31
N GLU A 41 30.81 5.17 -6.67
CA GLU A 41 31.94 4.43 -6.09
C GLU A 41 32.94 3.95 -7.15
N LEU A 42 32.45 3.42 -8.28
CA LEU A 42 33.31 3.03 -9.41
C LEU A 42 34.04 4.23 -10.00
N SER A 43 33.36 5.38 -10.14
CA SER A 43 33.97 6.62 -10.63
C SER A 43 35.05 7.15 -9.69
N ASN A 44 34.81 7.08 -8.37
CA ASN A 44 35.80 7.43 -7.35
C ASN A 44 37.02 6.51 -7.41
N ALA A 45 36.82 5.20 -7.63
CA ALA A 45 37.90 4.24 -7.75
C ALA A 45 38.77 4.51 -9.00
N VAL A 46 38.17 4.79 -10.16
CA VAL A 46 38.89 5.16 -11.39
C VAL A 46 39.72 6.42 -11.18
N THR A 47 39.14 7.43 -10.53
CA THR A 47 39.81 8.72 -10.23
C THR A 47 41.00 8.51 -9.29
N THR A 48 40.83 7.71 -8.23
CA THR A 48 41.89 7.39 -7.26
C THR A 48 43.05 6.64 -7.92
N MET A 49 42.75 5.79 -8.92
CA MET A 49 43.76 5.03 -9.66
C MET A 49 44.43 5.81 -10.80
N LYS A 50 44.06 7.08 -11.02
CA LYS A 50 44.62 7.97 -12.07
C LYS A 50 44.53 7.36 -13.49
N ILE A 51 43.47 6.61 -13.78
CA ILE A 51 43.26 6.04 -15.11
C ILE A 51 42.76 7.13 -16.06
N SER A 52 43.19 7.10 -17.33
CA SER A 52 42.76 8.06 -18.34
C SER A 52 41.24 8.03 -18.56
N PRO A 53 40.54 9.18 -18.63
CA PRO A 53 39.09 9.24 -18.85
C PRO A 53 38.59 8.55 -20.12
N SER A 54 39.46 8.38 -21.12
CA SER A 54 39.16 7.76 -22.41
C SER A 54 39.16 6.22 -22.39
N LYS A 55 39.53 5.59 -21.27
CA LYS A 55 39.68 4.13 -21.19
C LYS A 55 38.44 3.47 -20.57
N LEU A 56 37.90 2.46 -21.25
CA LEU A 56 36.75 1.70 -20.78
C LEU A 56 37.17 0.76 -19.63
N CYS A 57 36.77 1.09 -18.40
CA CYS A 57 37.06 0.27 -17.22
C CYS A 57 35.92 -0.68 -16.83
N PHE A 58 34.67 -0.23 -16.98
CA PHE A 58 33.49 -0.96 -16.52
C PHE A 58 32.37 -0.89 -17.57
N ILE A 59 31.73 -2.03 -17.80
CA ILE A 59 30.45 -2.12 -18.52
C ILE A 59 29.43 -2.56 -17.48
N ILE A 60 28.38 -1.77 -17.27
CA ILE A 60 27.31 -2.12 -16.33
C ILE A 60 26.07 -2.49 -17.15
N LEU A 61 25.67 -3.75 -17.07
CA LEU A 61 24.46 -4.25 -17.69
C LEU A 61 23.38 -4.40 -16.60
N CYS A 62 22.38 -3.52 -16.65
CA CYS A 62 21.29 -3.50 -15.69
C CYS A 62 20.06 -4.25 -16.24
N CYS A 63 19.79 -5.43 -15.70
CA CYS A 63 18.54 -6.16 -15.95
C CYS A 63 17.47 -5.68 -14.97
N LYS A 64 16.49 -4.90 -15.44
CA LYS A 64 15.35 -4.44 -14.62
C LYS A 64 14.05 -5.09 -15.06
N ARG A 65 13.26 -5.56 -14.11
CA ARG A 65 11.89 -6.02 -14.40
C ARG A 65 11.00 -4.79 -14.66
N SER A 66 10.30 -4.76 -15.79
CA SER A 66 9.37 -3.69 -16.15
C SER A 66 8.03 -4.30 -16.58
N LEU A 67 6.93 -3.71 -16.13
CA LEU A 67 5.58 -4.05 -16.60
C LEU A 67 5.32 -3.56 -18.04
N ASP A 68 6.13 -2.60 -18.51
CA ASP A 68 6.03 -2.00 -19.84
C ASP A 68 7.45 -1.74 -20.39
N PRO A 69 8.13 -2.80 -20.88
CA PRO A 69 9.49 -2.69 -21.40
C PRO A 69 9.56 -1.86 -22.68
N GLU A 70 8.54 -1.90 -23.54
CA GLU A 70 8.48 -1.17 -24.81
C GLU A 70 8.50 0.35 -24.58
N ARG A 71 7.74 0.83 -23.60
CA ARG A 71 7.78 2.23 -23.20
C ARG A 71 9.15 2.67 -22.64
N MET A 72 9.82 1.80 -21.89
CA MET A 72 11.16 2.09 -21.37
C MET A 72 12.20 2.14 -22.49
N CYS A 73 12.05 1.32 -23.52
CA CYS A 73 12.89 1.32 -24.71
C CYS A 73 12.67 2.57 -25.55
N THR A 74 11.42 3.02 -25.72
CA THR A 74 11.13 4.26 -26.46
C THR A 74 11.63 5.51 -25.74
N ALA A 75 11.70 5.51 -24.41
CA ALA A 75 12.27 6.62 -23.65
C ALA A 75 13.80 6.76 -23.82
N LEU A 76 14.54 5.65 -23.98
CA LEU A 76 16.01 5.62 -24.12
C LEU A 76 16.46 4.56 -25.15
N PRO A 77 16.18 4.76 -26.45
CA PRO A 77 16.31 3.71 -27.47
C PRO A 77 17.75 3.24 -27.73
N LEU A 78 18.74 4.09 -27.45
CA LEU A 78 20.16 3.76 -27.64
C LEU A 78 20.81 3.09 -26.42
N ARG A 79 20.13 3.08 -25.26
CA ARG A 79 20.68 2.58 -23.99
C ARG A 79 19.88 1.46 -23.36
N THR A 80 18.68 1.21 -23.85
CA THR A 80 17.75 0.24 -23.30
C THR A 80 17.34 -0.74 -24.38
N VAL A 81 17.45 -2.02 -24.08
CA VAL A 81 16.97 -3.10 -24.94
C VAL A 81 15.84 -3.82 -24.20
N GLY A 82 14.72 -3.98 -24.89
CA GLY A 82 13.54 -4.64 -24.35
C GLY A 82 13.71 -6.14 -24.48
N VAL A 83 14.00 -6.81 -23.38
CA VAL A 83 14.01 -8.27 -23.33
C VAL A 83 12.60 -8.73 -22.99
N THR A 84 12.01 -9.54 -23.87
CA THR A 84 10.70 -10.16 -23.65
C THR A 84 10.85 -11.67 -23.59
N HIS A 85 9.80 -12.37 -23.16
CA HIS A 85 9.77 -13.84 -23.14
C HIS A 85 9.65 -14.45 -24.56
N LYS A 86 9.51 -13.64 -25.61
CA LYS A 86 9.42 -14.09 -27.00
C LYS A 86 10.65 -13.63 -27.79
N LEU A 87 11.17 -14.54 -28.61
CA LEU A 87 12.27 -14.22 -29.51
C LEU A 87 11.71 -13.58 -30.79
N SER A 88 12.31 -12.49 -31.25
CA SER A 88 12.01 -11.94 -32.57
C SER A 88 12.43 -12.91 -33.69
N PRO A 89 11.89 -12.80 -34.91
CA PRO A 89 12.29 -13.65 -36.03
C PRO A 89 13.80 -13.63 -36.33
N ALA A 90 14.46 -12.50 -36.10
CA ALA A 90 15.91 -12.37 -36.25
C ALA A 90 16.66 -13.12 -35.12
N GLU A 91 16.24 -12.93 -33.87
CA GLU A 91 16.81 -13.64 -32.72
C GLU A 91 16.62 -15.15 -32.86
N LYS A 92 15.46 -15.63 -33.33
CA LYS A 92 15.22 -17.07 -33.56
C LYS A 92 16.27 -17.70 -34.46
N LYS A 93 16.68 -17.00 -35.54
CA LYS A 93 17.74 -17.48 -36.45
C LYS A 93 19.09 -17.55 -35.74
N LEU A 94 19.43 -16.53 -34.93
CA LEU A 94 20.67 -16.48 -34.16
C LEU A 94 20.72 -17.57 -33.09
N PHE A 95 19.64 -17.71 -32.31
CA PHE A 95 19.49 -18.75 -31.29
C PHE A 95 19.54 -20.15 -31.91
N SER A 96 18.89 -20.39 -33.05
CA SER A 96 18.95 -21.69 -33.75
C SER A 96 20.36 -22.01 -34.23
N LYS A 97 21.07 -21.05 -34.83
CA LYS A 97 22.47 -21.24 -35.25
C LYS A 97 23.37 -21.55 -34.05
N LYS A 98 23.20 -20.80 -32.96
CA LYS A 98 23.97 -21.02 -31.72
C LYS A 98 23.62 -22.35 -31.07
N ALA A 99 22.36 -22.75 -31.04
CA ALA A 99 21.90 -24.06 -30.56
C ALA A 99 22.58 -25.20 -31.33
N GLY A 100 22.64 -25.11 -32.65
CA GLY A 100 23.37 -26.07 -33.48
C GLY A 100 24.85 -26.16 -33.10
N SER A 101 25.52 -25.01 -32.91
CA SER A 101 26.93 -25.00 -32.49
C SER A 101 27.17 -25.55 -31.07
N LEU A 102 26.21 -25.37 -30.16
CA LEU A 102 26.31 -25.84 -28.78
C LEU A 102 26.04 -27.34 -28.69
N LYS A 103 25.07 -27.87 -29.46
CA LYS A 103 24.77 -29.30 -29.53
C LYS A 103 25.94 -30.15 -30.05
N LEU A 104 26.85 -29.55 -30.83
CA LEU A 104 28.09 -30.22 -31.25
C LEU A 104 29.12 -30.37 -30.12
N LYS A 105 28.97 -29.60 -29.04
CA LYS A 105 29.94 -29.52 -27.94
C LYS A 105 29.40 -30.05 -26.61
N PHE A 106 28.09 -30.02 -26.43
CA PHE A 106 27.40 -30.34 -25.19
C PHE A 106 26.14 -31.13 -25.49
N GLU A 107 25.86 -32.16 -24.68
CA GLU A 107 24.57 -32.84 -24.72
C GLU A 107 23.42 -31.85 -24.45
N PRO A 108 22.22 -32.03 -25.05
CA PRO A 108 21.09 -31.11 -24.92
C PRO A 108 20.70 -30.81 -23.47
N GLU A 109 20.93 -31.76 -22.57
CA GLU A 109 20.65 -31.68 -21.13
C GLU A 109 21.50 -30.59 -20.46
N PHE A 110 22.79 -30.44 -20.84
CA PHE A 110 23.70 -29.44 -20.26
C PHE A 110 23.44 -28.01 -20.73
N ILE A 111 22.63 -27.86 -21.77
CA ILE A 111 22.23 -26.57 -22.33
C ILE A 111 20.71 -26.40 -22.28
N LEU A 112 20.03 -27.08 -21.37
CA LEU A 112 18.57 -27.19 -21.36
C LEU A 112 17.85 -25.84 -21.33
N THR A 113 18.26 -24.90 -20.46
CA THR A 113 17.67 -23.55 -20.42
C THR A 113 17.78 -22.84 -21.77
N PHE A 114 18.93 -22.99 -22.43
CA PHE A 114 19.18 -22.40 -23.73
C PHE A 114 18.31 -23.06 -24.81
N VAL A 115 18.17 -24.39 -24.77
CA VAL A 115 17.33 -25.15 -25.69
C VAL A 115 15.86 -24.79 -25.50
N LEU A 116 15.37 -24.76 -24.25
CA LEU A 116 14.00 -24.35 -23.92
C LEU A 116 13.69 -22.95 -24.40
N MET A 117 14.57 -21.99 -24.13
CA MET A 117 14.42 -20.61 -24.61
C MET A 117 14.44 -20.53 -26.14
N SER A 118 15.31 -21.31 -26.81
CA SER A 118 15.36 -21.35 -28.29
C SER A 118 14.08 -21.94 -28.91
N LYS A 119 13.35 -22.74 -28.12
CA LYS A 119 12.03 -23.28 -28.44
C LYS A 119 10.89 -22.45 -27.84
N GLU A 120 11.19 -21.24 -27.35
CA GLU A 120 10.21 -20.30 -26.78
C GLU A 120 9.35 -20.89 -25.65
N PHE A 121 9.89 -21.87 -24.92
CA PHE A 121 9.18 -22.60 -23.86
C PHE A 121 7.86 -23.22 -24.34
N GLU A 122 7.81 -23.71 -25.58
CA GLU A 122 6.63 -24.37 -26.14
C GLU A 122 6.21 -25.57 -25.27
N GLN A 123 4.95 -25.58 -24.85
CA GLN A 123 4.44 -26.58 -23.90
C GLN A 123 4.56 -28.02 -24.43
N SER A 124 4.34 -28.24 -25.73
CA SER A 124 4.49 -29.55 -26.39
C SER A 124 5.91 -30.11 -26.24
N TYR A 125 6.93 -29.26 -26.40
CA TYR A 125 8.33 -29.62 -26.24
C TYR A 125 8.66 -29.94 -24.79
N ILE A 126 8.16 -29.12 -23.83
CA ILE A 126 8.37 -29.37 -22.40
C ILE A 126 7.73 -30.70 -21.99
N THR A 127 6.49 -30.95 -22.41
CA THR A 127 5.78 -32.20 -22.14
C THR A 127 6.56 -33.40 -22.68
N GLY A 128 6.94 -33.40 -23.97
CA GLY A 128 7.71 -34.51 -24.55
C GLY A 128 9.11 -34.66 -23.96
N PHE A 129 9.76 -33.57 -23.54
CA PHE A 129 11.04 -33.63 -22.83
C PHE A 129 10.91 -34.33 -21.48
N VAL A 130 9.91 -33.95 -20.68
CA VAL A 130 9.66 -34.55 -19.36
C VAL A 130 9.18 -35.99 -19.48
N GLU A 131 8.36 -36.32 -20.49
CA GLU A 131 7.95 -37.70 -20.76
C GLU A 131 9.16 -38.61 -21.01
N ASN A 132 10.09 -38.15 -21.85
CA ASN A 132 11.33 -38.89 -22.12
C ASN A 132 12.21 -39.01 -20.88
N LEU A 133 12.26 -37.97 -20.03
CA LEU A 133 13.02 -37.98 -18.78
C LEU A 133 12.45 -39.01 -17.78
N LEU A 134 11.12 -39.11 -17.70
CA LEU A 134 10.41 -39.96 -16.73
C LEU A 134 10.21 -41.41 -17.22
N LYS A 135 10.39 -41.69 -18.51
CA LYS A 135 10.00 -42.97 -19.17
C LYS A 135 10.57 -44.24 -18.53
N GLU A 136 11.76 -44.19 -17.95
CA GLU A 136 12.46 -45.35 -17.34
C GLU A 136 12.60 -45.24 -15.81
N ILE A 137 11.87 -44.32 -15.18
CA ILE A 137 12.03 -44.05 -13.76
C ILE A 137 11.13 -44.98 -12.93
N ASP A 138 11.71 -45.68 -11.96
CA ASP A 138 10.96 -46.46 -10.98
C ASP A 138 10.22 -45.52 -10.01
N HIS A 139 8.89 -45.44 -10.14
CA HIS A 139 8.03 -44.58 -9.33
C HIS A 139 8.03 -44.91 -7.83
N SER A 140 8.45 -46.12 -7.44
CA SER A 140 8.53 -46.58 -6.05
C SER A 140 9.88 -46.28 -5.39
N SER A 141 10.88 -45.85 -6.16
CA SER A 141 12.22 -45.60 -5.66
C SER A 141 12.35 -44.31 -4.84
N LEU A 142 13.28 -44.30 -3.88
CA LEU A 142 13.63 -43.09 -3.12
C LEU A 142 14.12 -41.97 -4.04
N GLN A 143 14.80 -42.31 -5.14
CA GLN A 143 15.28 -41.33 -6.13
C GLN A 143 14.10 -40.57 -6.74
N THR A 144 13.03 -41.26 -7.11
CA THR A 144 11.82 -40.63 -7.64
C THR A 144 11.12 -39.78 -6.58
N GLN A 145 11.12 -40.24 -5.33
CA GLN A 145 10.58 -39.46 -4.22
C GLN A 145 11.36 -38.16 -4.01
N LEU A 146 12.69 -38.20 -4.10
CA LEU A 146 13.54 -37.02 -4.06
C LEU A 146 13.24 -36.06 -5.22
N ILE A 147 13.08 -36.58 -6.45
CA ILE A 147 12.71 -35.78 -7.62
C ILE A 147 11.36 -35.08 -7.39
N LYS A 148 10.36 -35.79 -6.85
CA LYS A 148 9.06 -35.21 -6.49
C LYS A 148 9.19 -34.08 -5.49
N PHE A 149 10.02 -34.22 -4.45
CA PHE A 149 10.26 -33.17 -3.45
C PHE A 149 10.92 -31.93 -4.07
N VAL A 150 11.96 -32.12 -4.88
CA VAL A 150 12.65 -31.00 -5.55
C VAL A 150 11.72 -30.32 -6.56
N ALA A 151 10.91 -31.10 -7.30
CA ALA A 151 9.91 -30.56 -8.23
C ALA A 151 8.84 -29.75 -7.49
N LEU A 152 8.34 -30.25 -6.35
CA LEU A 152 7.39 -29.53 -5.50
C LEU A 152 7.96 -28.17 -5.07
N LEU A 153 9.18 -28.15 -4.53
CA LEU A 153 9.82 -26.91 -4.09
C LEU A 153 10.04 -25.95 -5.26
N ASN A 154 10.64 -26.41 -6.37
CA ASN A 154 11.04 -25.53 -7.47
C ASN A 154 9.88 -25.06 -8.37
N SER A 155 8.74 -25.75 -8.33
CA SER A 155 7.53 -25.33 -9.04
C SER A 155 6.81 -24.17 -8.34
N HIS A 156 6.88 -24.12 -7.00
CA HIS A 156 6.16 -23.16 -6.16
C HIS A 156 7.04 -22.06 -5.56
N ILE A 157 8.31 -22.35 -5.29
CA ILE A 157 9.27 -21.45 -4.65
C ILE A 157 10.46 -21.19 -5.58
N GLU A 158 10.52 -19.98 -6.13
CA GLU A 158 11.65 -19.54 -6.97
C GLU A 158 12.98 -19.66 -6.23
N ASN A 159 14.01 -20.17 -6.94
CA ASN A 159 15.38 -20.36 -6.44
C ASN A 159 15.51 -21.25 -5.20
N SER A 160 14.49 -22.07 -4.89
CA SER A 160 14.63 -23.12 -3.89
C SER A 160 15.60 -24.21 -4.38
N TYR A 161 16.21 -24.91 -3.44
CA TYR A 161 17.14 -26.00 -3.72
C TYR A 161 17.16 -26.98 -2.56
N LEU A 162 17.75 -28.14 -2.79
CA LEU A 162 18.10 -29.09 -1.75
C LEU A 162 19.63 -29.24 -1.73
N SER A 163 20.28 -29.15 -0.57
CA SER A 163 21.75 -29.33 -0.56
C SER A 163 22.12 -30.79 -0.84
N ILE A 164 23.29 -31.03 -1.42
CA ILE A 164 23.76 -32.41 -1.70
C ILE A 164 23.72 -33.26 -0.42
N SER A 165 24.09 -32.69 0.72
CA SER A 165 24.05 -33.40 2.01
C SER A 165 22.64 -33.84 2.43
N HIS A 166 21.58 -33.09 2.07
CA HIS A 166 20.20 -33.53 2.32
C HIS A 166 19.85 -34.70 1.38
N CYS A 167 20.26 -34.61 0.11
CA CYS A 167 20.04 -35.68 -0.86
C CYS A 167 20.74 -36.98 -0.45
N GLU A 168 22.00 -36.89 0.00
CA GLU A 168 22.79 -38.01 0.51
C GLU A 168 22.13 -38.65 1.74
N ALA A 169 21.75 -37.82 2.73
CA ALA A 169 21.09 -38.29 3.93
C ALA A 169 19.77 -39.02 3.62
N PHE A 170 18.93 -38.43 2.77
CA PHE A 170 17.65 -39.02 2.38
C PHE A 170 17.81 -40.34 1.60
N LEU A 171 18.82 -40.44 0.73
CA LEU A 171 19.10 -41.66 -0.02
C LEU A 171 19.90 -42.71 0.77
N GLY A 172 20.28 -42.42 2.02
CA GLY A 172 21.12 -43.31 2.83
C GLY A 172 22.54 -43.49 2.27
N LEU A 173 23.00 -42.55 1.44
CA LEU A 173 24.35 -42.53 0.90
C LEU A 173 25.22 -41.81 1.94
N GLY A 174 26.16 -42.51 2.58
CA GLY A 174 27.14 -41.88 3.47
C GLY A 174 27.99 -40.83 2.75
N ILE A 175 28.94 -40.19 3.47
CA ILE A 175 29.88 -39.15 2.99
C ILE A 175 30.86 -39.72 1.94
N HIS A 176 30.36 -40.17 0.80
CA HIS A 176 31.11 -40.68 -0.33
C HIS A 176 30.61 -39.96 -1.59
N LEU A 177 31.24 -38.81 -1.84
CA LEU A 177 31.06 -37.91 -2.98
C LEU A 177 31.04 -38.63 -4.36
N ASP A 178 31.64 -39.81 -4.47
CA ASP A 178 31.84 -40.51 -5.74
C ASP A 178 30.62 -41.31 -6.27
N LYS A 179 29.57 -41.51 -5.47
CA LYS A 179 28.40 -42.31 -5.89
C LYS A 179 27.26 -41.49 -6.47
N PHE A 180 27.11 -40.21 -6.14
CA PHE A 180 26.02 -39.38 -6.69
C PHE A 180 26.23 -39.11 -8.18
N ASP A 181 27.47 -38.82 -8.60
CA ASP A 181 27.86 -38.64 -10.01
C ASP A 181 27.77 -39.92 -10.85
N LYS A 182 27.80 -41.11 -10.22
CA LYS A 182 27.70 -42.41 -10.92
C LYS A 182 26.29 -43.02 -10.89
N MET A 183 25.47 -42.68 -9.89
CA MET A 183 24.06 -43.13 -9.80
C MET A 183 23.10 -42.20 -10.53
N ALA A 184 23.43 -40.92 -10.66
CA ALA A 184 22.81 -40.07 -11.66
C ALA A 184 23.34 -40.52 -13.03
N LYS A 185 22.49 -41.15 -13.87
CA LYS A 185 22.78 -41.23 -15.32
C LYS A 185 23.14 -39.81 -15.82
N PRO A 186 23.87 -39.63 -16.93
CA PRO A 186 24.20 -38.30 -17.46
C PRO A 186 22.99 -37.34 -17.52
N SER A 187 21.78 -37.88 -17.70
CA SER A 187 20.49 -37.19 -17.68
C SER A 187 20.08 -36.51 -16.35
N THR A 188 20.69 -36.87 -15.21
CA THR A 188 20.43 -36.27 -13.87
C THR A 188 21.62 -35.48 -13.30
N SER A 189 22.73 -35.34 -14.03
CA SER A 189 23.94 -34.60 -13.60
C SER A 189 23.89 -33.08 -13.86
N THR A 190 22.88 -32.60 -14.58
CA THR A 190 22.66 -31.20 -15.01
C THR A 190 22.07 -30.25 -13.96
N TRP A 191 22.06 -30.62 -12.68
CA TRP A 191 21.17 -30.03 -11.66
C TRP A 191 21.91 -29.25 -10.56
N ILE A 192 23.22 -29.00 -10.73
CA ILE A 192 24.07 -28.37 -9.72
C ILE A 192 24.39 -26.94 -10.11
N ASP A 193 23.94 -25.97 -9.29
CA ASP A 193 24.36 -24.58 -9.37
C ASP A 193 25.48 -24.36 -8.33
N GLU A 194 26.68 -24.02 -8.79
CA GLU A 194 27.84 -23.71 -7.93
C GLU A 194 27.66 -22.34 -7.26
N THR A 195 26.74 -22.27 -6.31
CA THR A 195 26.80 -21.26 -5.26
C THR A 195 27.60 -21.82 -4.08
N HIS A 196 27.87 -21.03 -3.04
CA HIS A 196 28.69 -21.40 -1.88
C HIS A 196 28.31 -22.73 -1.16
N ILE A 197 27.17 -23.33 -1.52
CA ILE A 197 26.69 -24.64 -1.07
C ILE A 197 26.37 -25.48 -2.33
N SER A 198 27.04 -26.62 -2.50
CA SER A 198 26.68 -27.57 -3.56
C SER A 198 25.25 -28.06 -3.35
N SER A 199 24.39 -27.87 -4.35
CA SER A 199 22.95 -28.06 -4.24
C SER A 199 22.34 -28.66 -5.51
N VAL A 200 21.19 -29.31 -5.36
CA VAL A 200 20.38 -29.91 -6.42
C VAL A 200 19.12 -29.07 -6.60
N ARG A 201 18.86 -28.66 -7.85
CA ARG A 201 17.63 -27.97 -8.24
C ARG A 201 17.20 -28.31 -9.66
N ILE A 202 15.90 -28.27 -9.91
CA ILE A 202 15.30 -28.25 -11.24
C ILE A 202 15.62 -26.89 -11.88
N ILE A 203 16.23 -26.94 -13.06
CA ILE A 203 16.74 -25.79 -13.79
C ILE A 203 15.68 -24.70 -14.02
N HIS A 204 14.42 -25.10 -14.24
CA HIS A 204 13.34 -24.17 -14.57
C HIS A 204 12.00 -24.58 -13.96
N ASN A 205 11.24 -23.59 -13.47
CA ASN A 205 9.94 -23.81 -12.81
C ASN A 205 8.91 -24.52 -13.71
N LEU A 206 8.91 -24.25 -15.02
CA LEU A 206 8.01 -24.91 -15.99
C LEU A 206 8.31 -26.40 -16.12
N ILE A 207 9.59 -26.80 -16.07
CA ILE A 207 9.95 -28.22 -16.05
C ILE A 207 9.45 -28.84 -14.75
N ALA A 208 9.68 -28.18 -13.60
CA ALA A 208 9.23 -28.68 -12.31
C ALA A 208 7.69 -28.86 -12.26
N LYS A 209 6.92 -27.90 -12.80
CA LYS A 209 5.46 -28.00 -12.93
C LYS A 209 5.04 -29.16 -13.83
N GLU A 210 5.70 -29.34 -14.97
CA GLU A 210 5.38 -30.44 -15.87
C GLU A 210 5.74 -31.81 -15.27
N ILE A 211 6.84 -31.92 -14.52
CA ILE A 211 7.18 -33.14 -13.75
C ILE A 211 6.05 -33.48 -12.77
N LEU A 212 5.60 -32.52 -11.97
CA LEU A 212 4.50 -32.73 -11.04
C LEU A 212 3.20 -33.12 -11.75
N LYS A 213 2.92 -32.49 -12.90
CA LYS A 213 1.73 -32.79 -13.70
C LYS A 213 1.76 -34.20 -14.28
N GLN A 214 2.90 -34.67 -14.78
CA GLN A 214 3.01 -36.02 -15.32
C GLN A 214 3.04 -37.09 -14.23
N LEU A 215 3.56 -36.75 -13.04
CA LEU A 215 3.56 -37.64 -11.88
C LEU A 215 2.26 -37.60 -11.07
N SER A 216 1.31 -36.72 -11.40
CA SER A 216 0.07 -36.54 -10.61
C SER A 216 -0.85 -37.75 -10.66
N SER A 217 -0.72 -38.62 -11.67
CA SER A 217 -1.47 -39.90 -11.74
C SER A 217 -1.03 -40.91 -10.68
N TYR A 218 0.19 -40.77 -10.15
CA TYR A 218 0.75 -41.68 -9.15
C TYR A 218 0.64 -41.13 -7.73
N GLN A 219 0.88 -39.83 -7.58
CA GLN A 219 0.84 -39.18 -6.28
C GLN A 219 0.42 -37.72 -6.45
N SER A 220 -0.57 -37.31 -5.67
CA SER A 220 -1.04 -35.93 -5.66
C SER A 220 -0.03 -34.98 -5.03
N GLN A 221 -0.12 -33.68 -5.29
CA GLN A 221 0.82 -32.72 -4.71
C GLN A 221 0.64 -32.61 -3.19
N SER A 222 -0.59 -32.77 -2.69
CA SER A 222 -0.84 -32.84 -1.24
C SER A 222 -0.09 -34.01 -0.59
N GLU A 223 -0.15 -35.21 -1.18
CA GLU A 223 0.56 -36.39 -0.68
C GLU A 223 2.09 -36.22 -0.73
N ILE A 224 2.63 -35.64 -1.81
CA ILE A 224 4.07 -35.33 -1.90
C ILE A 224 4.47 -34.36 -0.78
N ALA A 225 3.67 -33.31 -0.57
CA ALA A 225 3.93 -32.32 0.48
C ALA A 225 3.83 -32.93 1.89
N MET A 226 2.86 -33.82 2.14
CA MET A 226 2.74 -34.54 3.41
C MET A 226 3.96 -35.43 3.67
N SER A 227 4.39 -36.20 2.66
CA SER A 227 5.59 -37.03 2.78
C SER A 227 6.84 -36.19 3.05
N LEU A 228 6.97 -35.01 2.42
CA LEU A 228 8.08 -34.09 2.66
C LEU A 228 8.10 -33.56 4.11
N LEU A 229 6.93 -33.23 4.68
CA LEU A 229 6.80 -32.77 6.06
C LEU A 229 7.12 -33.86 7.08
N GLN A 230 6.78 -35.11 6.79
CA GLN A 230 6.97 -36.25 7.69
C GLN A 230 8.39 -36.82 7.65
N ASP A 231 9.18 -36.46 6.64
CA ASP A 231 10.55 -36.93 6.52
C ASP A 231 11.49 -36.23 7.51
N LYS A 232 11.72 -36.90 8.65
CA LYS A 232 12.60 -36.41 9.71
C LYS A 232 14.06 -36.33 9.28
N VAL A 233 14.50 -37.16 8.34
CA VAL A 233 15.89 -37.16 7.87
C VAL A 233 16.19 -35.83 7.19
N LEU A 234 15.26 -35.34 6.35
CA LEU A 234 15.36 -34.02 5.73
C LEU A 234 15.11 -32.88 6.73
N PHE A 235 14.07 -32.96 7.56
CA PHE A 235 13.68 -31.85 8.46
C PHE A 235 14.68 -31.57 9.60
N ASP A 236 15.34 -32.61 10.10
CA ASP A 236 16.31 -32.53 11.20
C ASP A 236 17.76 -32.61 10.73
N HIS A 237 17.98 -32.57 9.42
CA HIS A 237 19.33 -32.54 8.86
C HIS A 237 20.11 -31.32 9.36
N ARG A 238 21.40 -31.50 9.65
CA ARG A 238 22.22 -30.43 10.27
C ARG A 238 22.68 -29.37 9.28
N PHE A 239 23.02 -29.75 8.05
CA PHE A 239 23.67 -28.84 7.09
C PHE A 239 22.66 -28.20 6.13
N GLY A 240 22.56 -26.87 6.14
CA GLY A 240 21.57 -26.15 5.32
C GLY A 240 20.13 -26.26 5.81
N ARG A 241 19.94 -26.69 7.08
CA ARG A 241 18.63 -26.89 7.72
C ARG A 241 17.72 -25.68 7.60
N ASP A 242 18.27 -24.50 7.90
CA ASP A 242 17.49 -23.26 7.97
C ASP A 242 16.94 -22.85 6.60
N ASP A 243 17.75 -22.99 5.55
CA ASP A 243 17.32 -22.72 4.17
C ASP A 243 16.25 -23.73 3.73
N PHE A 244 16.48 -25.03 3.97
CA PHE A 244 15.50 -26.07 3.65
C PHE A 244 14.17 -25.84 4.37
N ARG A 245 14.19 -25.68 5.71
CA ARG A 245 13.00 -25.41 6.51
C ARG A 245 12.30 -24.13 6.05
N LYS A 246 13.04 -23.09 5.67
CA LYS A 246 12.48 -21.86 5.10
C LYS A 246 11.77 -22.12 3.77
N PHE A 247 12.37 -22.87 2.84
CA PHE A 247 11.73 -23.20 1.57
C PHE A 247 10.45 -24.02 1.75
N VAL A 248 10.49 -25.04 2.61
CA VAL A 248 9.32 -25.87 2.91
C VAL A 248 8.25 -25.04 3.61
N ARG A 249 8.61 -24.19 4.58
CA ARG A 249 7.69 -23.27 5.25
C ARG A 249 7.01 -22.33 4.25
N ASP A 250 7.76 -21.79 3.29
CA ASP A 250 7.25 -20.90 2.26
C ASP A 250 6.19 -21.58 1.37
N LEU A 251 6.21 -22.92 1.20
CA LEU A 251 5.14 -23.64 0.47
C LEU A 251 3.75 -23.40 1.05
N PHE A 252 3.63 -23.12 2.35
CA PHE A 252 2.35 -22.98 3.05
C PHE A 252 1.91 -21.53 3.23
N ILE A 253 2.86 -20.58 3.26
CA ILE A 253 2.59 -19.18 3.64
C ILE A 253 2.94 -18.15 2.57
N LYS A 254 3.86 -18.48 1.63
CA LYS A 254 4.35 -17.50 0.66
C LYS A 254 3.33 -17.34 -0.47
N ARG A 255 2.68 -16.18 -0.47
CA ARG A 255 1.72 -15.76 -1.49
C ARG A 255 2.40 -15.01 -2.62
N THR A 256 1.88 -15.15 -3.83
CA THR A 256 2.28 -14.33 -4.97
C THR A 256 1.65 -12.94 -4.86
N LYS A 257 2.41 -11.92 -5.21
CA LYS A 257 1.98 -10.52 -5.23
C LYS A 257 2.52 -9.79 -6.44
N LYS A 258 1.65 -9.10 -7.18
CA LYS A 258 2.04 -8.20 -8.30
C LYS A 258 3.07 -7.16 -7.87
N SER A 259 2.93 -6.66 -6.63
CA SER A 259 3.90 -5.73 -6.03
C SER A 259 5.31 -6.29 -5.83
N LYS A 260 5.47 -7.63 -5.83
CA LYS A 260 6.75 -8.34 -5.74
C LYS A 260 7.23 -8.86 -7.11
N GLY A 261 6.54 -8.51 -8.20
CA GLY A 261 6.90 -8.93 -9.55
C GLY A 261 6.21 -10.21 -10.04
N ASP A 262 5.30 -10.79 -9.26
CA ASP A 262 4.51 -11.95 -9.71
C ASP A 262 3.43 -11.53 -10.75
N PRO A 263 3.01 -12.43 -11.65
CA PRO A 263 1.98 -12.09 -12.65
C PRO A 263 0.63 -11.76 -12.04
N ASN A 264 0.25 -12.44 -10.95
CA ASN A 264 -1.04 -12.31 -10.28
C ASN A 264 -0.89 -12.31 -8.75
N ASP A 265 -1.87 -11.71 -8.06
CA ASP A 265 -1.96 -11.77 -6.60
C ASP A 265 -2.69 -13.06 -6.20
N SER A 266 -2.10 -13.87 -5.33
CA SER A 266 -2.78 -15.04 -4.73
C SER A 266 -3.39 -14.73 -3.36
N TRP A 267 -4.43 -15.48 -3.01
CA TRP A 267 -5.07 -15.48 -1.70
C TRP A 267 -4.33 -16.36 -0.71
N PHE A 268 -3.86 -17.52 -1.18
CA PHE A 268 -3.06 -18.50 -0.42
C PHE A 268 -1.72 -18.78 -1.13
N SER A 269 -0.86 -19.62 -0.56
CA SER A 269 0.34 -20.04 -1.29
C SER A 269 -0.05 -20.86 -2.53
N PRO A 270 0.75 -20.85 -3.61
CA PRO A 270 0.42 -21.57 -4.84
C PRO A 270 0.11 -23.06 -4.64
N LEU A 271 0.80 -23.73 -3.71
CA LEU A 271 0.51 -25.12 -3.35
C LEU A 271 -0.90 -25.28 -2.75
N ILE A 272 -1.27 -24.42 -1.79
CA ILE A 272 -2.58 -24.48 -1.14
C ILE A 272 -3.70 -24.11 -2.11
N GLU A 273 -3.47 -23.16 -3.03
CA GLU A 273 -4.43 -22.88 -4.11
C GLU A 273 -4.57 -24.06 -5.07
N HIS A 274 -3.48 -24.74 -5.42
CA HIS A 274 -3.56 -25.95 -6.24
C HIS A 274 -4.36 -27.06 -5.55
N VAL A 275 -3.99 -27.44 -4.32
CA VAL A 275 -4.66 -28.55 -3.61
C VAL A 275 -6.15 -28.29 -3.43
N ARG A 276 -6.56 -27.07 -3.06
CA ARG A 276 -7.98 -26.75 -2.87
C ARG A 276 -8.79 -26.68 -4.18
N GLU A 277 -8.15 -26.39 -5.32
CA GLU A 277 -8.82 -26.20 -6.62
C GLU A 277 -8.88 -27.49 -7.43
N THR A 278 -7.83 -28.31 -7.38
CA THR A 278 -7.71 -29.52 -8.21
C THR A 278 -7.90 -30.82 -7.45
N GLU A 279 -7.64 -30.82 -6.15
CA GLU A 279 -7.84 -31.99 -5.29
C GLU A 279 -9.08 -31.78 -4.43
N ASP A 280 -8.89 -31.41 -3.17
CA ASP A 280 -9.99 -31.22 -2.22
C ASP A 280 -9.61 -30.21 -1.13
N VAL A 281 -10.63 -29.54 -0.61
CA VAL A 281 -10.48 -28.51 0.42
C VAL A 281 -10.07 -29.11 1.76
N GLU A 282 -10.58 -30.29 2.14
CA GLU A 282 -10.20 -30.96 3.39
C GLU A 282 -8.75 -31.42 3.33
N LYS A 283 -8.28 -31.92 2.17
CA LYS A 283 -6.85 -32.21 1.98
C LYS A 283 -5.96 -31.00 2.22
N ALA A 284 -6.37 -29.81 1.77
CA ALA A 284 -5.63 -28.57 2.03
C ALA A 284 -5.62 -28.19 3.52
N ILE A 285 -6.73 -28.43 4.23
CA ILE A 285 -6.86 -28.23 5.68
C ILE A 285 -5.93 -29.20 6.44
N ASP A 286 -5.97 -30.48 6.11
CA ASP A 286 -5.13 -31.52 6.73
C ASP A 286 -3.65 -31.27 6.49
N LEU A 287 -3.30 -30.85 5.28
CA LEU A 287 -1.93 -30.49 4.93
C LEU A 287 -1.43 -29.29 5.76
N LEU A 288 -2.26 -28.27 5.99
CA LEU A 288 -1.91 -27.13 6.86
C LEU A 288 -1.85 -27.52 8.34
N LYS A 289 -2.71 -28.43 8.81
CA LYS A 289 -2.65 -28.99 10.18
C LYS A 289 -1.32 -29.73 10.41
N LEU A 290 -0.89 -30.55 9.45
CA LEU A 290 0.40 -31.23 9.50
C LEU A 290 1.58 -30.26 9.42
N ALA A 291 1.49 -29.22 8.58
CA ALA A 291 2.51 -28.19 8.52
C ALA A 291 2.64 -27.45 9.86
N TYR A 292 1.53 -27.14 10.53
CA TYR A 292 1.53 -26.47 11.83
C TYR A 292 2.29 -27.28 12.90
N THR A 293 2.05 -28.59 12.98
CA THR A 293 2.76 -29.46 13.93
C THR A 293 4.23 -29.66 13.56
N SER A 294 4.55 -29.68 12.27
CA SER A 294 5.93 -29.86 11.77
C SER A 294 6.82 -28.61 11.94
N PHE A 295 6.22 -27.43 12.03
CA PHE A 295 6.91 -26.15 12.21
C PHE A 295 6.75 -25.57 13.62
N ASP A 296 6.71 -26.43 14.64
CA ASP A 296 6.74 -26.02 16.05
C ASP A 296 5.61 -25.01 16.38
N GLU A 297 4.41 -25.29 15.88
CA GLU A 297 3.21 -24.46 16.08
C GLU A 297 3.28 -23.05 15.45
N ASP A 298 3.86 -22.95 14.25
CA ASP A 298 4.04 -21.68 13.55
C ASP A 298 2.75 -20.83 13.43
N ALA A 299 2.82 -19.61 13.96
CA ALA A 299 1.70 -18.68 14.02
C ALA A 299 1.16 -18.26 12.64
N PHE A 300 2.01 -18.18 11.61
CA PHE A 300 1.58 -17.84 10.25
C PHE A 300 0.93 -19.04 9.56
N VAL A 301 1.36 -20.26 9.84
CA VAL A 301 0.65 -21.46 9.35
C VAL A 301 -0.74 -21.53 9.99
N ALA A 302 -0.86 -21.31 11.31
CA ALA A 302 -2.15 -21.21 11.99
C ALA A 302 -3.03 -20.10 11.42
N GLN A 303 -2.44 -18.94 11.10
CA GLN A 303 -3.15 -17.84 10.44
C GLN A 303 -3.69 -18.26 9.05
N GLN A 304 -2.89 -18.96 8.25
CA GLN A 304 -3.30 -19.42 6.92
C GLN A 304 -4.43 -20.45 7.01
N LEU A 305 -4.37 -21.35 7.99
CA LEU A 305 -5.43 -22.32 8.28
C LEU A 305 -6.73 -21.64 8.69
N ALA A 306 -6.67 -20.66 9.61
CA ALA A 306 -7.83 -19.86 10.00
C ALA A 306 -8.48 -19.15 8.80
N ARG A 307 -7.65 -18.61 7.89
CA ARG A 307 -8.14 -17.95 6.66
C ARG A 307 -8.82 -18.94 5.71
N LEU A 308 -8.26 -20.13 5.52
CA LEU A 308 -8.85 -21.15 4.64
C LEU A 308 -10.22 -21.58 5.16
N LEU A 309 -10.31 -21.93 6.45
CA LEU A 309 -11.56 -22.29 7.12
C LEU A 309 -12.63 -21.18 7.03
N ASN A 310 -12.20 -19.92 7.19
CA ASN A 310 -13.07 -18.76 7.08
C ASN A 310 -13.61 -18.54 5.65
N GLU A 311 -12.82 -18.82 4.61
CA GLU A 311 -13.32 -18.81 3.22
C GLU A 311 -14.35 -19.91 2.98
N ASN A 312 -14.21 -21.05 3.65
CA ASN A 312 -15.11 -22.21 3.53
C ASN A 312 -16.30 -22.16 4.51
N LYS A 313 -16.50 -21.04 5.21
CA LYS A 313 -17.59 -20.82 6.18
C LYS A 313 -17.59 -21.76 7.40
N ASN A 314 -16.46 -22.42 7.69
CA ASN A 314 -16.27 -23.16 8.95
C ASN A 314 -15.72 -22.18 10.01
N PHE A 315 -16.62 -21.35 10.54
CA PHE A 315 -16.25 -20.18 11.35
C PHE A 315 -15.78 -20.56 12.75
N GLU A 316 -16.37 -21.59 13.34
CA GLU A 316 -16.05 -22.11 14.66
C GLU A 316 -14.60 -22.62 14.70
N GLU A 317 -14.21 -23.44 13.72
CA GLU A 317 -12.83 -23.93 13.63
C GLU A 317 -11.86 -22.78 13.24
N ALA A 318 -12.29 -21.87 12.36
CA ALA A 318 -11.49 -20.69 12.01
C ALA A 318 -11.18 -19.80 13.23
N GLU A 319 -12.13 -19.63 14.16
CA GLU A 319 -11.93 -18.87 15.41
C GLU A 319 -10.84 -19.53 16.28
N ILE A 320 -10.89 -20.86 16.42
CA ILE A 320 -9.91 -21.63 17.21
C ILE A 320 -8.50 -21.40 16.64
N TRP A 321 -8.32 -21.53 15.33
CA TRP A 321 -7.01 -21.35 14.70
C TRP A 321 -6.53 -19.90 14.71
N ALA A 322 -7.43 -18.92 14.54
CA ALA A 322 -7.08 -17.51 14.67
C ALA A 322 -6.62 -17.15 16.09
N LYS A 323 -7.26 -17.73 17.12
CA LYS A 323 -6.84 -17.56 18.52
C LYS A 323 -5.51 -18.23 18.81
N ARG A 324 -5.23 -19.42 18.26
CA ARG A 324 -3.91 -20.08 18.35
C ARG A 324 -2.81 -19.24 17.70
N ALA A 325 -3.07 -18.67 16.51
CA ALA A 325 -2.12 -17.74 15.89
C ALA A 325 -1.86 -16.52 16.80
N LYS A 326 -2.91 -15.97 17.42
CA LYS A 326 -2.81 -14.85 18.36
C LYS A 326 -2.06 -15.22 19.64
N SER A 327 -2.21 -16.43 20.20
CA SER A 327 -1.49 -16.81 21.42
C SER A 327 0.02 -16.85 21.21
N HIS A 328 0.46 -17.27 20.01
CA HIS A 328 1.87 -17.30 19.65
C HIS A 328 2.42 -15.91 19.29
N LEU A 329 1.63 -15.06 18.64
CA LEU A 329 2.02 -13.71 18.24
C LEU A 329 0.94 -12.66 18.60
N PRO A 330 0.80 -12.27 19.88
CA PRO A 330 -0.32 -11.47 20.38
C PRO A 330 -0.30 -10.01 19.93
N GLN A 331 0.86 -9.50 19.51
CA GLN A 331 1.05 -8.11 19.06
C GLN A 331 1.42 -8.05 17.57
N HIS A 332 1.04 -9.06 16.78
CA HIS A 332 1.31 -9.05 15.35
C HIS A 332 0.07 -8.60 14.57
N ILE A 333 0.19 -7.48 13.86
CA ILE A 333 -0.96 -6.79 13.26
C ILE A 333 -1.78 -7.65 12.29
N TYR A 334 -1.12 -8.47 11.45
CA TYR A 334 -1.83 -9.31 10.49
C TYR A 334 -2.59 -10.47 11.15
N ILE A 335 -2.12 -10.95 12.30
CA ILE A 335 -2.78 -12.05 13.03
C ILE A 335 -4.02 -11.52 13.74
N LEU A 336 -3.91 -10.36 14.39
CA LEU A 336 -5.05 -9.67 14.98
C LEU A 336 -6.10 -9.29 13.92
N ASP A 337 -5.67 -8.79 12.75
CA ASP A 337 -6.57 -8.53 11.63
C ASP A 337 -7.31 -9.80 11.17
N THR A 338 -6.63 -10.94 11.13
CA THR A 338 -7.25 -12.23 10.72
C THR A 338 -8.39 -12.62 11.66
N LEU A 339 -8.19 -12.51 12.97
CA LEU A 339 -9.24 -12.77 13.95
C LEU A 339 -10.46 -11.85 13.74
N GLY A 340 -10.21 -10.55 13.47
CA GLY A 340 -11.28 -9.61 13.11
C GLY A 340 -12.01 -10.01 11.82
N GLN A 341 -11.30 -10.47 10.78
CA GLN A 341 -11.92 -10.93 9.53
C GLN A 341 -12.75 -12.20 9.70
N VAL A 342 -12.37 -13.12 10.60
CA VAL A 342 -13.17 -14.32 10.93
C VAL A 342 -14.51 -13.90 11.52
N TYR A 343 -14.49 -13.09 12.59
CA TYR A 343 -15.72 -12.59 13.21
C TYR A 343 -16.55 -11.75 12.25
N LYS A 344 -15.92 -10.94 11.39
CA LYS A 344 -16.62 -10.15 10.36
C LYS A 344 -17.46 -11.02 9.44
N LYS A 345 -16.85 -12.04 8.83
CA LYS A 345 -17.56 -12.92 7.89
C LYS A 345 -18.61 -13.77 8.62
N TRP A 346 -18.30 -14.24 9.82
CA TRP A 346 -19.25 -15.00 10.63
C TRP A 346 -20.48 -14.17 10.98
N PHE A 347 -20.28 -12.92 11.44
CA PHE A 347 -21.34 -11.95 11.68
C PHE A 347 -22.18 -11.72 10.41
N TYR A 348 -21.57 -11.59 9.24
CA TYR A 348 -22.32 -11.40 7.99
C TYR A 348 -23.19 -12.60 7.64
N SER A 349 -22.66 -13.81 7.83
CA SER A 349 -23.45 -15.02 7.61
C SER A 349 -24.66 -15.08 8.56
N LYS A 350 -24.49 -14.73 9.84
CA LYS A 350 -25.58 -14.70 10.82
C LYS A 350 -26.59 -13.58 10.51
N HIS A 351 -26.10 -12.39 10.18
CA HIS A 351 -26.90 -11.22 9.78
C HIS A 351 -27.77 -11.53 8.55
N ASP A 352 -27.18 -12.07 7.49
CA ASP A 352 -27.92 -12.37 6.26
C ASP A 352 -28.92 -13.51 6.46
N ALA A 353 -28.68 -14.42 7.41
CA ALA A 353 -29.62 -15.47 7.78
C ALA A 353 -30.83 -14.92 8.56
N ILE A 354 -30.62 -13.99 9.49
CA ILE A 354 -31.74 -13.39 10.26
C ILE A 354 -32.58 -12.46 9.37
N CYS A 355 -31.96 -11.64 8.52
CA CYS A 355 -32.70 -10.74 7.63
C CYS A 355 -33.56 -11.46 6.56
N LYS A 356 -33.31 -12.76 6.30
CA LYS A 356 -34.13 -13.58 5.39
C LYS A 356 -35.34 -14.20 6.06
N LYS A 357 -35.36 -14.29 7.39
CA LYS A 357 -36.55 -14.74 8.12
C LYS A 357 -37.51 -13.55 8.11
N ASN A 358 -38.54 -13.58 7.26
CA ASN A 358 -39.60 -12.55 7.20
C ASN A 358 -40.49 -12.59 8.45
N ALA A 359 -39.90 -12.44 9.63
CA ALA A 359 -40.53 -12.46 10.94
C ALA A 359 -40.02 -11.29 11.77
N ASP A 360 -40.82 -10.83 12.72
CA ASP A 360 -40.44 -9.74 13.62
C ASP A 360 -39.24 -10.17 14.47
N ILE A 361 -38.17 -9.37 14.44
CA ILE A 361 -36.90 -9.69 15.09
C ILE A 361 -37.00 -9.28 16.56
N GLN A 362 -37.04 -10.26 17.47
CA GLN A 362 -37.07 -9.97 18.91
C GLN A 362 -35.65 -9.71 19.45
N PRO A 363 -35.49 -8.96 20.55
CA PRO A 363 -34.18 -8.65 21.13
C PRO A 363 -33.33 -9.89 21.46
N GLU A 364 -33.95 -11.00 21.85
CA GLU A 364 -33.31 -12.27 22.21
C GLU A 364 -32.68 -12.96 20.99
N ASP A 365 -33.32 -12.87 19.83
CA ASP A 365 -32.96 -13.58 18.60
C ASP A 365 -31.59 -13.16 18.06
N ILE A 366 -31.16 -11.93 18.36
CA ILE A 366 -29.92 -11.36 17.82
C ILE A 366 -28.77 -11.33 18.81
N THR A 367 -28.93 -11.88 20.02
CA THR A 367 -27.91 -11.83 21.08
C THR A 367 -26.58 -12.46 20.67
N ASP A 368 -26.61 -13.62 20.02
CA ASP A 368 -25.42 -14.30 19.47
C ASP A 368 -24.81 -13.53 18.28
N ILE A 369 -25.64 -12.85 17.49
CA ILE A 369 -25.20 -12.01 16.36
C ILE A 369 -24.47 -10.76 16.87
N ILE A 370 -25.02 -10.11 17.91
CA ILE A 370 -24.40 -8.98 18.61
C ILE A 370 -23.06 -9.40 19.20
N ASP A 371 -22.99 -10.55 19.89
CA ASP A 371 -21.74 -11.06 20.47
C ASP A 371 -20.65 -11.25 19.40
N THR A 372 -21.01 -11.86 18.29
CA THR A 372 -20.09 -12.09 17.15
C THR A 372 -19.59 -10.76 16.57
N ALA A 373 -20.47 -9.78 16.41
CA ALA A 373 -20.11 -8.44 15.91
C ALA A 373 -19.15 -7.71 16.87
N LEU A 374 -19.46 -7.74 18.17
CA LEU A 374 -18.66 -7.05 19.19
C LEU A 374 -17.27 -7.70 19.37
N LYS A 375 -17.17 -9.03 19.25
CA LYS A 375 -15.88 -9.74 19.18
C LYS A 375 -15.05 -9.28 17.98
N GLY A 376 -15.68 -9.12 16.81
CA GLY A 376 -15.02 -8.59 15.61
C GLY A 376 -14.53 -7.15 15.76
N ILE A 377 -15.36 -6.25 16.30
CA ILE A 377 -14.99 -4.86 16.62
C ILE A 377 -13.79 -4.83 17.58
N THR A 378 -13.84 -5.66 18.63
CA THR A 378 -12.76 -5.73 19.63
C THR A 378 -11.45 -6.20 19.01
N ALA A 379 -11.46 -7.27 18.20
CA ALA A 379 -10.28 -7.78 17.51
C ALA A 379 -9.66 -6.74 16.56
N PHE A 380 -10.47 -5.97 15.83
CA PHE A 380 -9.97 -4.89 14.98
C PHE A 380 -9.37 -3.74 15.78
N ARG A 381 -9.99 -3.33 16.89
CA ARG A 381 -9.44 -2.30 17.80
C ARG A 381 -8.10 -2.71 18.40
N GLU A 382 -7.94 -3.98 18.78
CA GLU A 382 -6.65 -4.51 19.23
C GLU A 382 -5.57 -4.42 18.15
N SER A 383 -5.92 -4.79 16.91
CA SER A 383 -5.03 -4.67 15.74
C SER A 383 -4.55 -3.22 15.54
N GLU A 384 -5.42 -2.24 15.72
CA GLU A 384 -5.08 -0.82 15.57
C GLU A 384 -4.18 -0.27 16.68
N LYS A 385 -4.41 -0.71 17.93
CA LYS A 385 -3.62 -0.27 19.09
C LYS A 385 -2.20 -0.83 19.12
N CYS A 386 -1.92 -1.84 18.29
CA CYS A 386 -0.61 -2.47 18.19
C CYS A 386 0.50 -1.48 17.78
N PRO A 387 1.71 -1.50 18.39
CA PRO A 387 2.82 -0.60 18.03
C PRO A 387 3.21 -0.63 16.54
N GLN A 388 3.07 -1.78 15.88
CA GLN A 388 3.33 -1.96 14.46
C GLN A 388 2.34 -1.20 13.55
N SER A 389 1.17 -0.79 14.06
CA SER A 389 0.16 -0.04 13.29
C SER A 389 0.64 1.34 12.85
N LYS A 390 1.60 1.93 13.58
CA LYS A 390 2.20 3.23 13.22
C LYS A 390 3.15 3.14 12.01
N MET A 391 3.70 1.96 11.74
CA MET A 391 4.66 1.71 10.65
C MET A 391 3.98 1.24 9.35
N VAL A 392 2.77 0.69 9.44
CA VAL A 392 2.02 0.16 8.29
C VAL A 392 0.78 1.00 8.05
N CYS A 393 0.58 1.55 6.84
CA CYS A 393 -0.64 2.27 6.44
C CYS A 393 -1.87 1.34 6.33
N LEU A 394 -2.19 0.57 7.38
CA LEU A 394 -3.29 -0.39 7.40
C LEU A 394 -4.59 0.32 7.76
N ASN A 395 -5.24 0.88 6.73
CA ASN A 395 -6.65 1.27 6.84
C ASN A 395 -7.60 0.04 6.90
N ASN A 396 -7.11 -1.20 6.75
CA ASN A 396 -7.97 -2.38 6.56
C ASN A 396 -8.68 -2.86 7.83
N SER A 397 -7.97 -2.98 8.96
CA SER A 397 -8.58 -3.38 10.24
C SER A 397 -9.62 -2.36 10.69
N TYR A 398 -9.28 -1.07 10.56
CA TYR A 398 -10.21 0.04 10.70
C TYR A 398 -11.48 -0.10 9.85
N PHE A 399 -11.32 -0.38 8.55
CA PHE A 399 -12.46 -0.58 7.66
C PHE A 399 -13.28 -1.79 8.07
N GLY A 400 -12.65 -2.83 8.61
CA GLY A 400 -13.31 -3.97 9.22
C GLY A 400 -14.22 -3.56 10.38
N GLU A 401 -13.69 -2.83 11.37
CA GLU A 401 -14.48 -2.33 12.51
C GLU A 401 -15.67 -1.50 12.05
N VAL A 402 -15.43 -0.53 11.16
CA VAL A 402 -16.47 0.39 10.68
C VAL A 402 -17.58 -0.37 9.96
N ASP A 403 -17.22 -1.33 9.12
CA ASP A 403 -18.16 -2.10 8.31
C ASP A 403 -19.02 -3.05 9.18
N ILE A 404 -18.44 -3.66 10.21
CA ILE A 404 -19.21 -4.40 11.23
C ILE A 404 -20.15 -3.43 11.97
N GLY A 405 -19.63 -2.31 12.46
CA GLY A 405 -20.43 -1.35 13.23
C GLY A 405 -21.62 -0.79 12.45
N CYS A 406 -21.45 -0.49 11.16
CA CYS A 406 -22.54 -0.03 10.30
C CYS A 406 -23.65 -1.06 10.13
N ARG A 407 -23.30 -2.31 9.82
CA ARG A 407 -24.29 -3.40 9.66
C ARG A 407 -24.91 -3.82 10.99
N LEU A 408 -24.17 -3.73 12.08
CA LEU A 408 -24.72 -3.95 13.41
C LEU A 408 -25.80 -2.92 13.72
N LEU A 409 -25.58 -1.64 13.40
CA LEU A 409 -26.61 -0.60 13.60
C LEU A 409 -27.84 -0.82 12.73
N GLU A 410 -27.65 -1.26 11.48
CA GLU A 410 -28.74 -1.66 10.60
C GLU A 410 -29.57 -2.81 11.23
N LEU A 411 -28.90 -3.85 11.73
CA LEU A 411 -29.57 -4.95 12.43
C LEU A 411 -30.34 -4.47 13.66
N LEU A 412 -29.70 -3.66 14.51
CA LEU A 412 -30.34 -3.11 15.72
C LEU A 412 -31.57 -2.27 15.37
N SER A 413 -31.53 -1.51 14.27
CA SER A 413 -32.67 -0.70 13.80
C SER A 413 -33.83 -1.51 13.23
N ASN A 414 -33.63 -2.80 12.97
CA ASN A 414 -34.67 -3.71 12.47
C ASN A 414 -35.25 -4.61 13.56
N VAL A 415 -34.76 -4.49 14.82
CA VAL A 415 -35.39 -5.14 15.97
C VAL A 415 -36.77 -4.53 16.19
N ASP A 416 -37.76 -5.33 16.53
CA ASP A 416 -39.18 -4.97 16.58
C ASP A 416 -39.44 -3.63 17.30
N ILE A 417 -38.94 -3.49 18.53
CA ILE A 417 -39.00 -2.25 19.34
C ILE A 417 -38.43 -1.01 18.63
N PHE A 418 -37.39 -1.19 17.80
CA PHE A 418 -36.69 -0.09 17.13
C PHE A 418 -37.09 0.10 15.66
N SER A 419 -37.94 -0.77 15.12
CA SER A 419 -38.30 -0.79 13.70
C SER A 419 -39.16 0.42 13.29
N THR A 420 -39.97 0.92 14.22
CA THR A 420 -40.88 2.06 14.05
C THR A 420 -40.15 3.41 14.02
N LYS A 421 -40.83 4.48 13.62
CA LYS A 421 -40.23 5.83 13.56
C LYS A 421 -39.82 6.33 14.96
N GLU A 422 -40.68 6.10 15.94
CA GLU A 422 -40.45 6.40 17.36
C GLU A 422 -39.39 5.47 17.94
N GLY A 423 -39.44 4.17 17.62
CA GLY A 423 -38.44 3.19 18.02
C GLY A 423 -37.03 3.51 17.53
N LYS A 424 -36.89 4.08 16.33
CA LYS A 424 -35.59 4.59 15.85
C LYS A 424 -35.05 5.73 16.71
N ARG A 425 -35.91 6.61 17.25
CA ARG A 425 -35.47 7.65 18.20
C ARG A 425 -35.07 7.03 19.53
N GLU A 426 -35.80 6.04 19.99
CA GLU A 426 -35.50 5.29 21.21
C GLU A 426 -34.15 4.56 21.12
N LEU A 427 -33.83 3.97 19.96
CA LEU A 427 -32.52 3.38 19.67
C LEU A 427 -31.39 4.42 19.76
N MET A 428 -31.64 5.64 19.28
CA MET A 428 -30.68 6.74 19.38
C MET A 428 -30.44 7.14 20.83
N ASP A 429 -31.50 7.28 21.62
CA ASP A 429 -31.39 7.62 23.03
C ASP A 429 -30.67 6.51 23.81
N TYR A 430 -30.95 5.25 23.52
CA TYR A 430 -30.24 4.09 24.08
C TYR A 430 -28.73 4.14 23.79
N LEU A 431 -28.34 4.40 22.54
CA LEU A 431 -26.92 4.37 22.14
C LEU A 431 -26.14 5.59 22.65
N LEU A 432 -26.78 6.75 22.76
CA LEU A 432 -26.10 8.01 23.05
C LEU A 432 -26.14 8.39 24.53
N THR A 433 -27.20 8.01 25.25
CA THR A 433 -27.42 8.39 26.65
C THR A 433 -27.26 7.18 27.59
N ASP A 434 -27.52 7.39 28.88
CA ASP A 434 -27.51 6.33 29.88
C ASP A 434 -28.84 5.54 29.90
N TYR A 435 -29.85 5.97 29.14
CA TYR A 435 -31.14 5.30 28.98
C TYR A 435 -31.02 3.87 28.44
N ILE A 436 -31.84 2.95 28.94
CA ILE A 436 -31.93 1.54 28.50
C ILE A 436 -33.41 1.17 28.42
N PRO A 437 -33.93 0.79 27.23
CA PRO A 437 -35.31 0.29 27.09
C PRO A 437 -35.53 -1.01 27.86
N GLU A 438 -36.73 -1.20 28.43
CA GLU A 438 -37.04 -2.34 29.32
C GLU A 438 -36.90 -3.69 28.60
N GLU A 439 -37.31 -3.74 27.34
CA GLU A 439 -37.33 -4.90 26.46
C GLU A 439 -35.91 -5.40 26.14
N VAL A 440 -34.92 -4.51 26.08
CA VAL A 440 -33.52 -4.89 25.82
C VAL A 440 -32.69 -5.01 27.10
N GLN A 441 -33.21 -4.60 28.25
CA GLN A 441 -32.48 -4.54 29.51
C GLN A 441 -31.94 -5.92 29.95
N LYS A 442 -32.78 -6.95 29.89
CA LYS A 442 -32.36 -8.33 30.21
C LYS A 442 -31.61 -9.00 29.04
N PRO A 443 -32.13 -8.99 27.80
CA PRO A 443 -31.49 -9.70 26.70
C PRO A 443 -30.08 -9.17 26.38
N TRP A 444 -29.86 -7.86 26.53
CA TRP A 444 -28.59 -7.21 26.15
C TRP A 444 -27.74 -6.77 27.34
N GLN A 445 -28.02 -7.29 28.55
CA GLN A 445 -27.36 -6.90 29.80
C GLN A 445 -25.83 -6.87 29.69
N ARG A 446 -25.23 -7.89 29.06
CA ARG A 446 -23.78 -8.03 28.87
C ARG A 446 -23.19 -7.16 27.75
N PHE A 447 -24.03 -6.57 26.90
CA PHE A 447 -23.61 -5.83 25.71
C PHE A 447 -23.74 -4.31 25.86
N HIS A 448 -24.56 -3.81 26.81
CA HIS A 448 -24.82 -2.38 26.95
C HIS A 448 -23.55 -1.52 26.97
N GLY A 449 -22.53 -1.90 27.77
CA GLY A 449 -21.28 -1.17 27.84
C GLY A 449 -20.53 -1.10 26.51
N LEU A 450 -20.47 -2.21 25.77
CA LEU A 450 -19.78 -2.29 24.47
C LEU A 450 -20.56 -1.57 23.36
N LEU A 451 -21.88 -1.69 23.35
CA LEU A 451 -22.77 -1.02 22.38
C LEU A 451 -22.76 0.50 22.58
N LYS A 452 -22.84 0.97 23.82
CA LYS A 452 -22.74 2.41 24.14
C LYS A 452 -21.32 2.94 23.92
N GLY A 453 -20.29 2.15 24.20
CA GLY A 453 -18.89 2.46 23.90
C GLY A 453 -18.56 2.53 22.40
N MET A 454 -19.53 2.28 21.51
CA MET A 454 -19.39 2.59 20.08
C MET A 454 -19.40 4.10 19.79
N LYS A 455 -19.81 4.94 20.76
CA LYS A 455 -19.80 6.42 20.69
C LYS A 455 -18.46 7.04 21.06
N ASP A 456 -17.64 6.33 21.82
CA ASP A 456 -16.37 6.84 22.33
C ASP A 456 -15.42 7.17 21.18
N LYS A 457 -14.80 8.35 21.27
CA LYS A 457 -13.86 8.84 20.27
C LYS A 457 -12.78 7.77 20.03
N PRO A 458 -12.43 7.45 18.77
CA PRO A 458 -11.17 6.78 18.48
C PRO A 458 -10.04 7.76 18.76
N GLU A 459 -9.71 7.94 20.04
CA GLU A 459 -8.51 8.62 20.46
C GLU A 459 -7.34 7.78 19.93
N THR A 460 -6.61 8.36 18.96
CA THR A 460 -5.39 7.85 18.31
C THR A 460 -5.51 6.94 17.08
N VAL A 461 -6.58 7.03 16.28
CA VAL A 461 -6.61 6.36 14.95
C VAL A 461 -6.30 7.34 13.83
N ASN A 462 -5.38 6.96 12.94
CA ASN A 462 -4.89 7.75 11.82
C ASN A 462 -5.88 7.82 10.64
N ASN A 463 -7.21 7.94 10.89
CA ASN A 463 -8.19 8.55 9.97
C ASN A 463 -9.62 8.67 10.56
N PRO A 464 -9.87 9.38 11.70
CA PRO A 464 -11.19 9.43 12.38
C PRO A 464 -12.36 9.85 11.46
N ARG A 465 -12.02 10.53 10.36
CA ARG A 465 -12.88 11.07 9.31
C ARG A 465 -13.71 10.01 8.59
N LYS A 466 -13.17 8.81 8.32
CA LYS A 466 -13.86 7.80 7.48
C LYS A 466 -14.81 6.90 8.30
N TRP A 467 -14.55 6.74 9.61
CA TRP A 467 -15.45 6.15 10.62
C TRP A 467 -16.62 7.08 10.91
N LEU A 468 -16.34 8.38 11.12
CA LEU A 468 -17.40 9.39 11.28
C LEU A 468 -18.26 9.47 10.02
N LEU A 469 -17.69 9.54 8.81
CA LEU A 469 -18.43 9.59 7.55
C LEU A 469 -19.34 8.38 7.29
N ARG A 470 -18.86 7.15 7.56
CA ARG A 470 -19.63 5.92 7.28
C ARG A 470 -20.70 5.66 8.33
N LYS A 471 -20.39 5.87 9.62
CA LYS A 471 -21.43 5.89 10.66
C LYS A 471 -22.42 7.02 10.38
N SER A 472 -21.99 8.26 10.17
CA SER A 472 -22.89 9.40 9.94
C SER A 472 -23.78 9.23 8.72
N ALA A 473 -23.34 8.57 7.64
CA ALA A 473 -24.17 8.29 6.48
C ALA A 473 -25.21 7.18 6.74
N VAL A 474 -24.83 6.13 7.47
CA VAL A 474 -25.75 5.05 7.89
C VAL A 474 -26.75 5.56 8.92
N TYR A 475 -26.28 6.24 9.97
CA TYR A 475 -27.14 6.96 10.90
C TYR A 475 -28.02 7.98 10.16
N ALA A 476 -27.47 8.77 9.22
CA ALA A 476 -28.29 9.71 8.45
C ALA A 476 -29.36 8.98 7.61
N LYS A 477 -29.04 7.85 6.99
CA LYS A 477 -30.00 7.06 6.21
C LYS A 477 -31.07 6.41 7.10
N LEU A 478 -30.67 5.85 8.23
CA LEU A 478 -31.58 5.18 9.18
C LEU A 478 -32.52 6.17 9.86
N PHE A 479 -32.03 7.38 10.20
CA PHE A 479 -32.75 8.34 11.04
C PHE A 479 -33.29 9.59 10.31
N PHE A 480 -32.99 9.81 9.01
CA PHE A 480 -33.43 11.01 8.25
C PHE A 480 -34.21 10.70 6.96
N HIS A 481 -34.74 9.49 6.76
CA HIS A 481 -35.49 9.19 5.53
C HIS A 481 -36.77 10.03 5.36
N ASP A 482 -37.33 10.59 6.44
CA ASP A 482 -38.63 11.30 6.41
C ASP A 482 -38.65 12.66 7.15
N ILE A 483 -37.68 13.54 6.91
CA ILE A 483 -37.90 14.98 7.16
C ILE A 483 -38.19 15.60 5.79
N GLN A 484 -39.43 16.05 5.57
CA GLN A 484 -39.80 16.78 4.36
C GLN A 484 -38.84 17.96 4.16
N GLU A 485 -38.45 18.23 2.90
CA GLU A 485 -37.49 19.30 2.55
C GLU A 485 -37.90 20.69 3.08
N ASP A 486 -39.18 20.87 3.45
CA ASP A 486 -39.77 22.13 3.91
C ASP A 486 -39.56 22.45 5.41
N GLU A 487 -39.30 21.46 6.27
CA GLU A 487 -39.05 21.71 7.72
C GLU A 487 -37.60 22.10 8.04
N ALA A 488 -36.69 22.05 7.05
CA ALA A 488 -35.26 22.27 7.23
C ALA A 488 -34.83 23.75 7.20
N SER A 489 -35.77 24.68 7.01
CA SER A 489 -35.49 26.12 6.89
C SER A 489 -35.47 26.86 8.22
N ASP A 490 -36.02 26.27 9.30
CA ASP A 490 -36.08 26.92 10.60
C ASP A 490 -34.93 26.46 11.51
N ALA A 491 -33.94 27.33 11.67
CA ALA A 491 -32.76 27.10 12.50
C ALA A 491 -33.07 26.92 14.00
N ASN A 492 -34.34 27.01 14.42
CA ASN A 492 -34.77 26.78 15.79
C ASN A 492 -35.36 25.38 16.06
N ILE A 493 -35.64 24.57 15.03
CA ILE A 493 -36.31 23.25 15.18
C ILE A 493 -35.31 22.07 15.18
N VAL A 494 -34.16 22.21 14.51
CA VAL A 494 -33.19 21.12 14.32
C VAL A 494 -32.09 21.11 15.39
N SER A 495 -31.93 19.99 16.12
CA SER A 495 -30.91 19.85 17.18
C SER A 495 -29.47 19.99 16.64
N PRO A 496 -28.48 20.41 17.46
CA PRO A 496 -27.09 20.56 17.03
C PRO A 496 -26.47 19.29 16.41
N LEU A 497 -26.82 18.13 16.96
CA LEU A 497 -26.40 16.83 16.44
C LEU A 497 -26.98 16.57 15.04
N MET A 498 -28.25 16.90 14.82
CA MET A 498 -28.91 16.71 13.53
C MET A 498 -28.30 17.57 12.42
N ARG A 499 -27.94 18.84 12.73
CA ARG A 499 -27.22 19.71 11.78
C ARG A 499 -25.87 19.13 11.43
N GLN A 500 -25.12 18.68 12.43
CA GLN A 500 -23.83 18.06 12.23
C GLN A 500 -23.95 16.85 11.29
N MET A 501 -24.89 15.93 11.55
CA MET A 501 -25.11 14.76 10.69
C MET A 501 -25.48 15.13 9.25
N LYS A 502 -26.30 16.16 9.05
CA LYS A 502 -26.66 16.64 7.71
C LYS A 502 -25.46 17.24 6.97
N ILE A 503 -24.61 18.01 7.66
CA ILE A 503 -23.33 18.51 7.13
C ILE A 503 -22.44 17.34 6.67
N PHE A 504 -22.35 16.27 7.47
CA PHE A 504 -21.62 15.07 7.10
C PHE A 504 -22.21 14.38 5.86
N GLN A 505 -23.53 14.19 5.79
CA GLN A 505 -24.23 13.58 4.65
C GLN A 505 -23.96 14.33 3.34
N LEU A 506 -23.95 15.66 3.40
CA LEU A 506 -23.70 16.50 2.22
C LEU A 506 -22.21 16.56 1.83
N GLY A 507 -21.30 16.06 2.66
CA GLY A 507 -19.86 16.03 2.40
C GLY A 507 -19.07 17.16 3.07
N GLY A 508 -19.69 17.94 3.95
CA GLY A 508 -19.07 19.03 4.72
C GLY A 508 -18.38 18.60 6.02
N GLY A 509 -18.44 17.31 6.38
CA GLY A 509 -17.95 16.82 7.66
C GLY A 509 -16.42 16.71 7.82
N ASN A 510 -15.65 16.83 6.74
CA ASN A 510 -14.19 16.93 6.80
C ASN A 510 -13.60 17.58 5.55
N VAL A 511 -12.37 18.08 5.68
CA VAL A 511 -11.62 18.74 4.60
C VAL A 511 -11.54 17.91 3.32
N THR A 512 -11.23 16.61 3.39
CA THR A 512 -11.06 15.79 2.18
C THR A 512 -12.36 15.69 1.37
N THR A 513 -13.51 15.50 2.03
CA THR A 513 -14.80 15.44 1.34
C THR A 513 -15.25 16.78 0.83
N ILE A 514 -14.97 17.87 1.57
CA ILE A 514 -15.22 19.24 1.12
C ILE A 514 -14.46 19.50 -0.19
N LEU A 515 -13.17 19.15 -0.24
CA LEU A 515 -12.35 19.34 -1.45
C LEU A 515 -12.77 18.40 -2.58
N TYR A 516 -13.29 17.21 -2.27
CA TYR A 516 -13.83 16.30 -3.29
C TYR A 516 -15.07 16.89 -4.01
N LEU A 517 -15.86 17.75 -3.34
CA LEU A 517 -16.96 18.46 -4.01
C LEU A 517 -16.47 19.35 -5.17
N LEU A 518 -15.21 19.81 -5.14
CA LEU A 518 -14.60 20.60 -6.21
C LEU A 518 -14.14 19.78 -7.42
N SER A 519 -14.15 18.45 -7.28
CA SER A 519 -13.88 17.52 -8.39
C SER A 519 -15.12 17.28 -9.25
N ASP A 520 -16.30 17.75 -8.84
CA ASP A 520 -17.51 17.68 -9.67
C ASP A 520 -17.29 18.46 -10.99
N ASN A 521 -17.79 17.88 -12.07
CA ASN A 521 -17.73 18.51 -13.39
C ASN A 521 -18.72 19.68 -13.46
N ASN A 522 -19.80 19.66 -12.68
CA ASN A 522 -20.77 20.73 -12.61
C ASN A 522 -20.50 21.67 -11.41
N LYS A 523 -19.93 22.85 -11.70
CA LYS A 523 -19.61 23.87 -10.69
C LYS A 523 -20.86 24.43 -9.99
N GLN A 524 -21.98 24.58 -10.70
CA GLN A 524 -23.22 25.12 -10.10
C GLN A 524 -23.78 24.15 -9.07
N ARG A 525 -23.77 22.84 -9.38
CA ARG A 525 -24.21 21.79 -8.44
C ARG A 525 -23.32 21.75 -7.20
N ALA A 526 -22.00 21.83 -7.38
CA ALA A 526 -21.06 21.89 -6.27
C ALA A 526 -21.29 23.14 -5.40
N GLY A 527 -21.51 24.30 -6.03
CA GLY A 527 -21.84 25.57 -5.36
C GLY A 527 -23.12 25.46 -4.53
N ALA A 528 -24.24 25.05 -5.13
CA ALA A 528 -25.51 24.90 -4.43
C ALA A 528 -25.44 23.91 -3.26
N LYS A 529 -24.65 22.83 -3.39
CA LYS A 529 -24.45 21.87 -2.30
C LYS A 529 -23.62 22.47 -1.16
N LEU A 530 -22.62 23.29 -1.47
CA LEU A 530 -21.79 24.00 -0.49
C LEU A 530 -22.59 25.09 0.23
N GLU A 531 -23.47 25.81 -0.46
CA GLU A 531 -24.40 26.77 0.14
C GLU A 531 -25.33 26.09 1.16
N LYS A 532 -25.95 24.95 0.79
CA LYS A 532 -26.74 24.13 1.72
C LYS A 532 -25.96 23.66 2.93
N ILE A 533 -24.67 23.32 2.76
CA ILE A 533 -23.80 22.93 3.88
C ILE A 533 -23.55 24.12 4.81
N ILE A 534 -23.27 25.31 4.24
CA ILE A 534 -22.98 26.54 4.99
C ILE A 534 -24.18 26.97 5.82
N ASP A 535 -25.39 26.86 5.28
CA ASP A 535 -26.65 27.19 5.97
C ASP A 535 -26.94 26.31 7.20
N LEU A 536 -26.32 25.13 7.29
CA LEU A 536 -26.48 24.22 8.43
C LEU A 536 -25.53 24.55 9.60
N PHE A 537 -24.51 25.39 9.40
CA PHE A 537 -23.63 25.83 10.48
C PHE A 537 -24.36 26.84 11.39
N PRO A 538 -24.05 26.88 12.70
CA PRO A 538 -24.68 27.81 13.62
C PRO A 538 -24.34 29.28 13.29
N VAL A 539 -25.28 30.18 13.58
CA VAL A 539 -25.11 31.63 13.35
C VAL A 539 -23.95 32.19 14.18
N ASN A 540 -23.77 31.71 15.42
CA ASN A 540 -22.66 32.16 16.28
C ASN A 540 -21.44 31.24 16.17
N LEU A 541 -20.62 31.49 15.14
CA LEU A 541 -19.42 30.71 14.84
C LEU A 541 -18.36 30.70 15.97
N LYS A 542 -18.42 31.64 16.91
CA LYS A 542 -17.43 31.79 17.99
C LYS A 542 -17.73 30.96 19.23
N LYS A 543 -19.01 30.74 19.57
CA LYS A 543 -19.42 30.02 20.79
C LYS A 543 -19.85 28.58 20.53
N ASP A 544 -20.46 28.30 19.37
CA ASP A 544 -21.21 27.06 19.16
C ASP A 544 -20.45 25.99 18.37
N LEU A 545 -19.24 26.32 17.87
CA LEU A 545 -18.39 25.42 17.09
C LEU A 545 -17.12 25.02 17.84
N ASP A 546 -16.82 23.73 17.80
CA ASP A 546 -15.53 23.19 18.18
C ASP A 546 -14.46 23.50 17.11
N GLN A 547 -13.18 23.22 17.42
CA GLN A 547 -12.07 23.52 16.51
C GLN A 547 -12.23 22.82 15.14
N THR A 548 -12.74 21.58 15.12
CA THR A 548 -12.91 20.80 13.89
C THR A 548 -14.03 21.35 13.01
N GLY A 549 -15.17 21.67 13.60
CA GLY A 549 -16.28 22.31 12.92
C GLY A 549 -15.88 23.66 12.33
N LEU A 550 -15.09 24.45 13.06
CA LEU A 550 -14.58 25.73 12.56
C LEU A 550 -13.65 25.56 11.34
N ILE A 551 -12.74 24.59 11.40
CA ILE A 551 -11.85 24.24 10.27
C ILE A 551 -12.71 23.86 9.05
N ASN A 552 -13.70 22.98 9.24
CA ASN A 552 -14.57 22.51 8.16
C ASN A 552 -15.39 23.66 7.55
N PHE A 553 -15.93 24.56 8.38
CA PHE A 553 -16.64 25.75 7.92
C PHE A 553 -15.76 26.63 7.02
N ILE A 554 -14.54 26.95 7.45
CA ILE A 554 -13.60 27.77 6.67
C ILE A 554 -13.23 27.06 5.36
N PHE A 555 -13.02 25.75 5.37
CA PHE A 555 -12.78 25.00 4.13
C PHE A 555 -14.01 24.99 3.20
N CYS A 556 -15.23 24.93 3.73
CA CYS A 556 -16.46 25.09 2.93
C CYS A 556 -16.52 26.47 2.28
N GLN A 557 -16.12 27.54 2.98
CA GLN A 557 -16.04 28.90 2.45
C GLN A 557 -15.00 29.01 1.31
N ILE A 558 -13.80 28.44 1.50
CA ILE A 558 -12.77 28.40 0.45
C ILE A 558 -13.25 27.59 -0.76
N ALA A 559 -13.87 26.43 -0.52
CA ALA A 559 -14.42 25.59 -1.59
C ALA A 559 -15.56 26.30 -2.33
N LEU A 560 -16.46 26.98 -1.61
CA LEU A 560 -17.54 27.74 -2.23
C LEU A 560 -16.98 28.87 -3.09
N SER A 561 -15.94 29.59 -2.64
CA SER A 561 -15.27 30.62 -3.45
C SER A 561 -14.66 30.03 -4.73
N CYS A 562 -14.14 28.80 -4.70
CA CYS A 562 -13.64 28.12 -5.90
C CYS A 562 -14.76 27.67 -6.88
N ALA A 563 -15.93 27.31 -6.35
CA ALA A 563 -17.05 26.77 -7.13
C ALA A 563 -18.00 27.87 -7.64
N SER A 564 -18.35 28.83 -6.79
CA SER A 564 -19.27 29.95 -7.01
C SER A 564 -18.73 31.24 -6.36
N PRO A 565 -17.76 31.93 -6.99
CA PRO A 565 -17.11 33.14 -6.44
C PRO A 565 -18.05 34.32 -6.11
N GLY A 566 -19.28 34.32 -6.63
CA GLY A 566 -20.28 35.39 -6.46
C GLY A 566 -21.44 35.01 -5.53
N SER A 567 -21.33 33.90 -4.78
CA SER A 567 -22.39 33.48 -3.86
C SER A 567 -22.58 34.50 -2.72
N GLY A 568 -23.84 34.84 -2.43
CA GLY A 568 -24.20 35.70 -1.29
C GLY A 568 -23.96 35.07 0.08
N LYS A 569 -23.60 33.78 0.14
CA LYS A 569 -23.26 33.05 1.38
C LYS A 569 -21.75 33.10 1.73
N LEU A 570 -20.95 33.77 0.89
CA LEU A 570 -19.51 33.91 1.12
C LEU A 570 -19.21 34.98 2.18
N HIS A 571 -18.39 34.60 3.15
CA HIS A 571 -17.82 35.56 4.09
C HIS A 571 -16.62 36.25 3.45
N SER A 572 -16.34 37.50 3.85
CA SER A 572 -15.14 38.21 3.46
C SER A 572 -13.88 37.53 4.02
N ILE A 573 -12.72 37.77 3.39
CA ILE A 573 -11.44 37.26 3.88
C ILE A 573 -11.13 37.79 5.30
N GLU A 574 -11.54 39.02 5.62
CA GLU A 574 -11.32 39.67 6.91
C GLU A 574 -12.15 39.00 8.02
N GLU A 575 -13.41 38.63 7.73
CA GLU A 575 -14.23 37.87 8.66
C GLU A 575 -13.65 36.49 8.95
N LEU A 576 -13.20 35.76 7.92
CA LEU A 576 -12.56 34.46 8.09
C LEU A 576 -11.22 34.56 8.84
N GLN A 577 -10.45 35.61 8.61
CA GLN A 577 -9.24 35.91 9.39
C GLN A 577 -9.60 36.18 10.86
N ASN A 578 -10.62 36.99 11.15
CA ASN A 578 -11.05 37.28 12.52
C ASN A 578 -11.51 36.03 13.26
N ILE A 579 -12.26 35.15 12.58
CA ILE A 579 -12.73 33.88 13.15
C ILE A 579 -11.56 32.91 13.38
N SER A 580 -10.63 32.81 12.44
CA SER A 580 -9.48 31.89 12.55
C SER A 580 -8.42 32.31 13.57
N ARG A 581 -8.40 33.58 14.03
CA ARG A 581 -7.52 34.02 15.14
C ARG A 581 -7.75 33.24 16.45
N ARG A 582 -8.92 32.62 16.62
CA ARG A 582 -9.19 31.72 17.76
C ARG A 582 -8.17 30.57 17.85
N PHE A 583 -7.68 30.09 16.71
CA PHE A 583 -6.61 29.10 16.65
C PHE A 583 -5.31 29.58 17.31
N CYS A 584 -5.05 30.89 17.34
CA CYS A 584 -3.84 31.46 17.93
C CYS A 584 -3.99 31.73 19.44
N SER A 585 -5.22 31.90 19.96
CA SER A 585 -5.49 32.22 21.37
C SER A 585 -5.61 31.00 22.29
N GLU A 586 -6.03 29.85 21.78
CA GLU A 586 -6.29 28.63 22.57
C GLU A 586 -5.00 27.83 22.84
N LYS A 587 -4.16 28.28 23.79
CA LYS A 587 -2.86 27.66 24.12
C LYS A 587 -2.94 26.26 24.77
N ARG A 588 -4.14 25.73 25.07
CA ARG A 588 -4.33 24.51 25.89
C ARG A 588 -4.54 23.22 25.09
N THR A 589 -4.79 23.29 23.78
CA THR A 589 -5.05 22.12 22.92
C THR A 589 -4.14 22.12 21.69
N ALA A 590 -3.57 20.97 21.33
CA ALA A 590 -2.74 20.83 20.15
C ALA A 590 -3.59 21.06 18.87
N LEU A 591 -3.20 22.03 18.05
CA LEU A 591 -3.90 22.35 16.81
C LEU A 591 -3.64 21.32 15.70
N PRO A 592 -4.67 20.87 14.97
CA PRO A 592 -4.50 20.02 13.79
C PRO A 592 -3.70 20.72 12.68
N ASP A 593 -2.93 19.96 11.89
CA ASP A 593 -2.19 20.46 10.71
C ASP A 593 -3.08 21.26 9.73
N THR A 594 -4.36 20.87 9.61
CA THR A 594 -5.32 21.56 8.75
C THR A 594 -5.64 22.98 9.23
N ALA A 595 -5.53 23.27 10.53
CA ALA A 595 -5.68 24.62 11.05
C ALA A 595 -4.48 25.50 10.65
N TYR A 596 -3.25 24.97 10.79
CA TYR A 596 -2.05 25.68 10.34
C TYR A 596 -2.04 25.88 8.82
N LEU A 597 -2.55 24.92 8.03
CA LEU A 597 -2.75 25.11 6.60
C LEU A 597 -3.71 26.28 6.31
N LEU A 598 -4.85 26.36 6.99
CA LEU A 598 -5.78 27.48 6.84
C LEU A 598 -5.13 28.83 7.19
N LEU A 599 -4.40 28.89 8.31
CA LEU A 599 -3.69 30.10 8.72
C LEU A 599 -2.66 30.53 7.66
N SER A 600 -1.91 29.57 7.09
CA SER A 600 -0.93 29.87 6.03
C SER A 600 -1.59 30.44 4.76
N ILE A 601 -2.79 29.98 4.40
CA ILE A 601 -3.53 30.42 3.21
C ILE A 601 -4.18 31.79 3.45
N LEU A 602 -4.94 31.94 4.55
CA LEU A 602 -5.74 33.13 4.83
C LEU A 602 -4.86 34.36 5.08
N PHE A 603 -3.76 34.19 5.81
CA PHE A 603 -2.91 35.30 6.21
C PHE A 603 -1.74 35.57 5.26
N TRP A 604 -1.57 34.80 4.18
CA TRP A 604 -0.51 35.02 3.18
C TRP A 604 -0.45 36.50 2.73
N PRO A 605 0.73 37.13 2.68
CA PRO A 605 0.89 38.56 2.36
C PRO A 605 0.42 38.87 0.93
N GLU A 606 -0.28 39.99 0.76
CA GLU A 606 -0.69 40.55 -0.54
C GLU A 606 0.09 41.85 -0.78
N ASP A 607 0.47 42.11 -2.04
CA ASP A 607 1.35 43.24 -2.43
C ASP A 607 0.75 44.63 -2.12
N SER A 608 -0.51 44.69 -1.73
CA SER A 608 -1.22 45.92 -1.42
C SER A 608 -2.18 45.69 -0.27
N MET A 609 -1.77 45.94 0.99
CA MET A 609 -2.65 46.41 2.05
C MET A 609 -1.82 46.99 3.22
N GLY A 610 -1.81 48.31 3.34
CA GLY A 610 -1.56 48.99 4.62
C GLY A 610 -2.86 49.05 5.42
N LYS A 611 -2.80 48.65 6.70
CA LYS A 611 -3.65 49.11 7.84
C LYS A 611 -3.54 48.25 9.11
N GLU A 612 -2.91 47.06 9.07
CA GLU A 612 -2.47 46.36 10.29
C GLU A 612 -0.96 46.57 10.52
N PRO A 613 -0.48 46.64 11.78
CA PRO A 613 0.96 46.56 12.04
C PRO A 613 1.46 45.25 11.44
N SER A 614 2.34 45.33 10.43
CA SER A 614 2.74 44.20 9.58
C SER A 614 3.32 43.01 10.34
N ASN A 615 3.69 43.21 11.61
CA ASN A 615 4.28 42.20 12.48
C ASN A 615 3.27 41.10 12.88
N THR A 616 2.06 41.43 13.34
CA THR A 616 1.13 40.41 13.88
C THR A 616 0.62 39.41 12.83
N ARG A 617 0.33 39.88 11.60
CA ARG A 617 -0.08 39.02 10.48
C ARG A 617 1.07 38.14 10.00
N SER A 618 2.26 38.70 9.89
CA SER A 618 3.46 37.98 9.47
C SER A 618 3.82 36.88 10.47
N ASP A 619 3.68 37.15 11.77
CA ASP A 619 3.91 36.18 12.83
C ASP A 619 2.97 34.98 12.74
N ILE A 620 1.67 35.21 12.47
CA ILE A 620 0.68 34.13 12.32
C ILE A 620 1.06 33.20 11.17
N VAL A 621 1.37 33.74 9.99
CA VAL A 621 1.77 32.95 8.81
C VAL A 621 3.05 32.18 9.08
N MET A 622 4.06 32.86 9.63
CA MET A 622 5.35 32.23 9.92
C MET A 622 5.23 31.10 10.92
N ASN A 623 4.48 31.31 12.02
CA ASN A 623 4.27 30.28 13.03
C ASN A 623 3.52 29.09 12.44
N ALA A 624 2.51 29.32 11.61
CA ALA A 624 1.78 28.26 10.93
C ALA A 624 2.67 27.44 9.98
N ILE A 625 3.49 28.10 9.16
CA ILE A 625 4.39 27.41 8.23
C ILE A 625 5.48 26.64 8.99
N LYS A 626 6.07 27.22 10.03
CA LYS A 626 7.07 26.54 10.89
C LYS A 626 6.47 25.31 11.57
N ALA A 627 5.21 25.38 12.04
CA ALA A 627 4.53 24.24 12.64
C ALA A 627 4.33 23.10 11.64
N LEU A 628 3.88 23.40 10.41
CA LEU A 628 3.71 22.41 9.33
C LEU A 628 5.04 21.74 8.95
N GLN A 629 6.11 22.53 8.83
CA GLN A 629 7.45 22.05 8.48
C GLN A 629 8.01 21.10 9.56
N ARG A 630 7.97 21.50 10.83
CA ARG A 630 8.44 20.65 11.96
C ARG A 630 7.74 19.29 11.98
N TYR A 631 6.42 19.29 11.79
CA TYR A 631 5.66 18.06 11.79
C TYR A 631 6.04 17.12 10.62
N SER A 632 6.29 17.71 9.44
CA SER A 632 6.77 16.95 8.28
C SER A 632 8.15 16.33 8.48
N GLU A 633 9.07 17.06 9.13
CA GLU A 633 10.44 16.60 9.41
C GLU A 633 10.42 15.39 10.36
N ILE A 634 9.62 15.47 11.44
CA ILE A 634 9.42 14.38 12.40
C ILE A 634 8.86 13.12 11.71
N LYS A 635 7.83 13.26 10.86
CA LYS A 635 7.25 12.13 10.13
C LYS A 635 8.19 11.52 9.09
N SER A 636 9.05 12.33 8.47
CA SER A 636 10.00 11.88 7.46
C SER A 636 11.14 11.02 8.03
N ALA A 637 11.45 11.17 9.32
CA ALA A 637 12.44 10.35 10.02
C ALA A 637 11.92 8.93 10.36
N SER A 638 10.60 8.75 10.46
CA SER A 638 9.96 7.49 10.87
C SER A 638 9.30 6.70 9.73
N SER A 639 9.33 7.17 8.47
CA SER A 639 8.62 6.57 7.33
C SER A 639 9.26 6.94 5.99
N ARG A 640 9.09 6.09 4.96
CA ARG A 640 9.48 6.40 3.56
C ARG A 640 8.85 7.74 3.16
N LYS A 641 9.67 8.73 2.80
CA LYS A 641 9.26 10.10 2.40
C LYS A 641 7.96 10.07 1.58
N GLY A 642 6.85 10.48 2.19
CA GLY A 642 5.56 10.61 1.52
C GLY A 642 5.61 11.70 0.45
N ARG A 643 4.79 11.59 -0.59
CA ARG A 643 4.68 12.63 -1.62
C ARG A 643 4.02 13.88 -1.03
N ILE A 644 4.61 15.06 -1.29
CA ILE A 644 4.02 16.35 -0.92
C ILE A 644 2.77 16.58 -1.79
N PHE A 645 1.58 16.56 -1.17
CA PHE A 645 0.32 16.83 -1.86
C PHE A 645 -0.12 18.28 -1.62
N THR A 646 -0.19 19.05 -2.71
CA THR A 646 -0.54 20.49 -2.68
C THR A 646 -1.94 20.68 -3.26
N HIS A 647 -2.87 21.15 -2.44
CA HIS A 647 -4.27 21.34 -2.83
C HIS A 647 -4.56 22.73 -3.41
N PHE A 648 -3.83 23.75 -2.97
CA PHE A 648 -4.11 25.14 -3.30
C PHE A 648 -2.86 25.86 -3.79
N PHE A 649 -3.06 26.82 -4.70
CA PHE A 649 -2.04 27.65 -5.32
C PHE A 649 -2.41 29.13 -5.18
N LEU A 650 -1.40 29.99 -5.18
CA LEU A 650 -1.59 31.43 -5.14
C LEU A 650 -1.96 31.99 -6.52
N GLY A 651 -3.12 32.60 -6.61
CA GLY A 651 -3.67 33.27 -7.79
C GLY A 651 -3.39 34.77 -7.84
N LYS A 652 -3.68 35.40 -8.98
CA LYS A 652 -3.53 36.85 -9.21
C LYS A 652 -4.67 37.70 -8.63
N ALA A 653 -5.83 37.10 -8.38
CA ALA A 653 -6.97 37.80 -7.79
C ALA A 653 -6.71 38.20 -6.32
N ARG A 654 -7.57 39.06 -5.76
CA ARG A 654 -7.49 39.52 -4.36
C ARG A 654 -8.53 38.82 -3.48
N GLY A 655 -8.36 38.91 -2.17
CA GLY A 655 -9.29 38.31 -1.20
C GLY A 655 -9.32 36.78 -1.30
N LEU A 656 -10.48 36.16 -1.10
CA LEU A 656 -10.61 34.69 -1.17
C LEU A 656 -10.33 34.11 -2.56
N ASN A 657 -10.61 34.89 -3.61
CA ASN A 657 -10.41 34.47 -5.00
C ASN A 657 -8.92 34.32 -5.38
N LYS A 658 -7.99 34.76 -4.51
CA LYS A 658 -6.56 34.46 -4.65
C LYS A 658 -6.25 32.97 -4.45
N ILE A 659 -7.16 32.19 -3.89
CA ILE A 659 -6.96 30.77 -3.59
C ILE A 659 -7.41 29.95 -4.80
N VAL A 660 -6.47 29.30 -5.48
CA VAL A 660 -6.76 28.50 -6.68
C VAL A 660 -6.61 27.02 -6.34
N HIS A 661 -7.69 26.26 -6.44
CA HIS A 661 -7.63 24.81 -6.18
C HIS A 661 -6.96 24.05 -7.34
N LYS A 662 -6.23 22.98 -7.02
CA LYS A 662 -5.49 22.14 -7.98
C LYS A 662 -6.37 21.64 -9.14
N THR A 663 -7.63 21.29 -8.88
CA THR A 663 -8.54 20.79 -9.93
C THR A 663 -8.81 21.81 -11.02
N THR A 664 -8.68 23.11 -10.73
CA THR A 664 -8.78 24.18 -11.74
C THR A 664 -7.62 24.09 -12.73
N ILE A 665 -6.39 23.88 -12.24
CA ILE A 665 -5.19 23.72 -13.05
C ILE A 665 -5.27 22.41 -13.86
N GLU A 666 -5.74 21.32 -13.24
CA GLU A 666 -5.92 20.02 -13.91
C GLU A 666 -6.97 20.06 -15.03
N LYS A 667 -7.98 20.94 -14.93
CA LYS A 667 -8.98 21.17 -15.99
C LYS A 667 -8.40 21.88 -17.21
N PHE A 668 -7.38 22.73 -17.05
CA PHE A 668 -6.68 23.36 -18.18
C PHE A 668 -5.79 22.39 -18.96
N CYS A 669 -5.42 21.26 -18.35
CA CYS A 669 -4.64 20.22 -19.00
C CYS A 669 -5.54 19.22 -19.76
N LYS A 670 -5.57 19.31 -21.09
CA LYS A 670 -6.25 18.32 -21.95
C LYS A 670 -5.46 16.99 -21.98
N GLY A 671 -6.18 15.87 -22.05
CA GLY A 671 -5.62 14.53 -22.17
C GLY A 671 -6.22 13.50 -21.20
N THR A 672 -5.75 12.26 -21.30
CA THR A 672 -6.05 11.17 -20.35
C THR A 672 -5.46 11.44 -18.96
N LEU A 673 -5.91 10.74 -17.90
CA LEU A 673 -5.37 10.92 -16.54
C LEU A 673 -3.85 10.72 -16.47
N SER A 674 -3.32 9.78 -17.24
CA SER A 674 -1.88 9.49 -17.32
C SER A 674 -1.11 10.61 -18.03
N GLU A 675 -1.64 11.15 -19.12
CA GLU A 675 -1.05 12.30 -19.83
C GLU A 675 -1.02 13.55 -18.96
N ARG A 676 -2.14 13.88 -18.28
CA ARG A 676 -2.18 15.03 -17.37
C ARG A 676 -1.16 14.90 -16.25
N ARG A 677 -0.97 13.68 -15.74
CA ARG A 677 0.03 13.39 -14.71
C ARG A 677 1.46 13.57 -15.23
N LEU A 678 1.74 13.12 -16.45
CA LEU A 678 3.06 13.33 -17.08
C LEU A 678 3.32 14.83 -17.31
N LYS A 679 2.35 15.57 -17.84
CA LYS A 679 2.46 17.04 -18.03
C LYS A 679 2.68 17.78 -16.71
N TRP A 680 2.09 17.30 -15.62
CA TRP A 680 2.32 17.83 -14.28
C TRP A 680 3.75 17.54 -13.78
N GLN A 681 4.27 16.34 -14.03
CA GLN A 681 5.61 15.93 -13.60
C GLN A 681 6.73 16.54 -14.46
N GLY A 682 6.50 16.67 -15.77
CA GLY A 682 7.45 17.25 -16.73
C GLY A 682 7.46 18.78 -16.75
N GLY A 683 6.59 19.43 -15.96
CA GLY A 683 6.53 20.89 -15.85
C GLY A 683 5.79 21.61 -16.99
N GLU A 684 5.29 20.88 -18.00
CA GLU A 684 4.50 21.44 -19.11
C GLU A 684 3.21 22.15 -18.64
N VAL A 685 2.67 21.78 -17.48
CA VAL A 685 1.52 22.48 -16.90
C VAL A 685 1.79 23.97 -16.67
N TRP A 686 3.04 24.35 -16.38
CA TRP A 686 3.43 25.71 -16.01
C TRP A 686 3.60 26.65 -17.22
N THR A 687 3.67 26.09 -18.44
CA THR A 687 3.74 26.85 -19.70
C THR A 687 2.37 27.11 -20.32
N ASN A 688 1.30 26.51 -19.77
CA ASN A 688 -0.07 26.69 -20.26
C ASN A 688 -0.55 28.15 -20.05
N PRO A 689 -0.99 28.86 -21.11
CA PRO A 689 -1.44 30.25 -21.01
C PRO A 689 -2.56 30.49 -19.99
N ASP A 690 -3.49 29.54 -19.82
CA ASP A 690 -4.60 29.69 -18.87
C ASP A 690 -4.12 29.55 -17.42
N VAL A 691 -3.10 28.72 -17.18
CA VAL A 691 -2.43 28.62 -15.88
C VAL A 691 -1.68 29.91 -15.56
N VAL A 692 -0.93 30.45 -16.52
CA VAL A 692 -0.20 31.73 -16.39
C VAL A 692 -1.15 32.92 -16.15
N LYS A 693 -2.34 32.90 -16.75
CA LYS A 693 -3.37 33.94 -16.53
C LYS A 693 -3.93 33.91 -15.11
N VAL A 694 -4.06 32.73 -14.50
CA VAL A 694 -4.71 32.56 -13.20
C VAL A 694 -3.73 32.65 -12.02
N LEU A 695 -2.55 32.02 -12.15
CA LEU A 695 -1.59 31.91 -11.05
C LEU A 695 -0.64 33.11 -10.97
N LYS A 696 -0.27 33.47 -9.74
CA LYS A 696 0.71 34.52 -9.45
C LYS A 696 2.08 33.90 -9.18
N ARG A 697 3.12 34.44 -9.82
CA ARG A 697 4.51 34.16 -9.42
C ARG A 697 4.89 34.98 -8.20
N VAL A 698 5.57 34.34 -7.26
CA VAL A 698 6.15 34.94 -6.07
C VAL A 698 7.64 35.10 -6.30
N THR A 699 8.18 36.26 -5.94
CA THR A 699 9.62 36.52 -5.91
C THR A 699 10.21 36.03 -4.60
N GLY A 700 11.33 35.31 -4.67
CA GLY A 700 12.11 34.86 -3.53
C GLY A 700 13.59 34.87 -3.86
N TYR A 701 14.40 34.33 -2.96
CA TYR A 701 15.85 34.22 -3.16
C TYR A 701 16.37 32.89 -2.64
N THR A 702 17.46 32.40 -3.23
CA THR A 702 18.17 31.22 -2.74
C THR A 702 19.34 31.62 -1.86
N GLU A 703 19.52 30.87 -0.78
CA GLU A 703 20.63 31.04 0.15
C GLU A 703 21.03 29.67 0.70
N ASN A 704 22.29 29.26 0.51
CA ASN A 704 22.84 28.00 1.02
C ASN A 704 21.99 26.76 0.67
N GLY A 705 21.54 26.65 -0.58
CA GLY A 705 20.71 25.54 -1.05
C GLY A 705 19.28 25.52 -0.50
N ASN A 706 18.84 26.61 0.13
CA ASN A 706 17.46 26.80 0.60
C ASN A 706 16.78 27.95 -0.14
N LEU A 707 15.45 27.91 -0.21
CA LEU A 707 14.62 28.92 -0.86
C LEU A 707 13.83 29.71 0.17
N PHE A 708 13.85 31.04 0.05
CA PHE A 708 13.19 31.96 0.98
C PHE A 708 12.33 33.00 0.26
N VAL A 709 11.25 33.41 0.92
CA VAL A 709 10.44 34.59 0.56
C VAL A 709 10.59 35.62 1.67
N ARG A 710 10.96 36.84 1.30
CA ARG A 710 11.07 37.96 2.25
C ARG A 710 9.67 38.49 2.58
N VAL A 711 9.35 38.56 3.86
CA VAL A 711 8.03 39.04 4.35
C VAL A 711 8.17 40.40 5.04
N SER A 712 9.27 40.60 5.76
CA SER A 712 9.68 41.89 6.32
C SER A 712 11.21 41.97 6.38
N ASP A 713 11.75 43.14 6.72
CA ASP A 713 13.20 43.39 6.78
C ASP A 713 13.95 42.44 7.74
N GLN A 714 13.25 41.81 8.68
CA GLN A 714 13.82 40.89 9.67
C GLN A 714 13.22 39.47 9.62
N SER A 715 12.37 39.15 8.63
CA SER A 715 11.62 37.89 8.63
C SER A 715 11.46 37.27 7.24
N ASN A 716 11.90 36.01 7.12
CA ASN A 716 11.86 35.22 5.89
C ASN A 716 11.07 33.92 6.10
N ILE A 717 10.25 33.55 5.12
CA ILE A 717 9.55 32.26 5.07
C ILE A 717 10.39 31.30 4.23
N ARG A 718 10.76 30.15 4.81
CA ARG A 718 11.37 29.05 4.07
C ARG A 718 10.32 28.36 3.19
N VAL A 719 10.60 28.24 1.90
CA VAL A 719 9.74 27.57 0.92
C VAL A 719 10.39 26.27 0.48
N ILE A 720 9.61 25.19 0.42
CA ILE A 720 10.12 23.87 0.03
C ILE A 720 10.13 23.78 -1.49
N PRO A 721 11.29 23.62 -2.15
CA PRO A 721 11.29 23.34 -3.59
C PRO A 721 10.67 21.95 -3.83
N LEU A 722 9.72 21.82 -4.76
CA LEU A 722 9.18 20.51 -5.12
C LEU A 722 10.30 19.56 -5.61
N PHE A 723 11.24 20.11 -6.37
CA PHE A 723 12.43 19.43 -6.85
C PHE A 723 13.67 20.23 -6.41
N SER A 724 14.45 19.69 -5.49
CA SER A 724 15.67 20.36 -5.00
C SER A 724 16.68 20.66 -6.12
N ALA A 725 16.70 19.83 -7.18
CA ALA A 725 17.53 20.04 -8.38
C ALA A 725 17.10 21.26 -9.23
N SER A 726 15.93 21.84 -8.97
CA SER A 726 15.48 23.06 -9.65
C SER A 726 15.99 24.34 -8.97
N LEU A 727 16.72 24.23 -7.86
CA LEU A 727 17.37 25.40 -7.25
C LEU A 727 18.65 25.76 -8.02
N PRO A 728 18.91 27.05 -8.27
CA PRO A 728 20.21 27.50 -8.76
C PRO A 728 21.34 27.14 -7.78
N ASN A 729 22.53 26.88 -8.32
CA ASN A 729 23.72 26.55 -7.54
C ASN A 729 24.30 27.78 -6.81
N SER A 730 23.94 28.99 -7.24
CA SER A 730 24.31 30.28 -6.66
C SER A 730 23.15 30.88 -5.84
N ASN A 731 23.48 31.90 -5.03
CA ASN A 731 22.49 32.72 -4.33
C ASN A 731 21.88 33.70 -5.34
N GLU A 732 20.69 33.39 -5.84
CA GLU A 732 20.01 34.12 -6.91
C GLU A 732 18.62 34.59 -6.45
N ASN A 733 18.15 35.67 -7.06
CA ASN A 733 16.72 36.00 -7.01
C ASN A 733 15.97 35.05 -7.95
N VAL A 734 14.83 34.53 -7.51
CA VAL A 734 14.03 33.56 -8.27
C VAL A 734 12.55 33.92 -8.24
N ALA A 735 11.83 33.51 -9.28
CA ALA A 735 10.38 33.63 -9.40
C ALA A 735 9.74 32.25 -9.60
N PHE A 736 8.72 31.92 -8.82
CA PHE A 736 8.08 30.59 -8.83
C PHE A 736 6.58 30.66 -8.51
N TYR A 737 5.84 29.60 -8.83
CA TYR A 737 4.46 29.45 -8.37
C TYR A 737 4.42 28.87 -6.96
N LEU A 738 3.65 29.50 -6.07
CA LEU A 738 3.52 29.09 -4.68
C LEU A 738 2.31 28.18 -4.47
N GLY A 739 2.53 27.03 -3.85
CA GLY A 739 1.49 26.11 -3.42
C GLY A 739 1.44 25.93 -1.90
N PHE A 740 0.25 25.66 -1.36
CA PHE A 740 0.01 25.40 0.06
C PHE A 740 -0.26 23.91 0.29
N SER A 741 0.49 23.31 1.24
CA SER A 741 0.41 21.89 1.56
C SER A 741 0.48 21.65 3.07
N LEU A 742 0.15 20.42 3.49
CA LEU A 742 0.34 19.98 4.88
C LEU A 742 1.82 19.85 5.30
N HIS A 743 2.77 20.05 4.38
CA HIS A 743 4.21 20.09 4.66
C HIS A 743 4.71 21.54 4.77
N GLY A 744 3.82 22.53 4.61
CA GLY A 744 4.16 23.95 4.48
C GLY A 744 3.96 24.44 3.04
N VAL A 745 4.61 25.56 2.72
CA VAL A 745 4.55 26.17 1.39
C VAL A 745 5.59 25.59 0.44
N VAL A 746 5.20 25.38 -0.81
CA VAL A 746 5.96 24.63 -1.82
C VAL A 746 6.14 25.48 -3.06
N ALA A 747 7.35 25.50 -3.63
CA ALA A 747 7.68 26.20 -4.86
C ALA A 747 7.62 25.26 -6.07
N PHE A 748 6.94 25.72 -7.11
CA PHE A 748 6.80 25.06 -8.41
C PHE A 748 7.34 25.95 -9.52
N ASP A 749 7.96 25.34 -10.54
CA ASP A 749 8.49 26.04 -11.72
C ASP A 749 9.40 27.23 -11.37
N ILE A 750 10.46 26.92 -10.61
CA ILE A 750 11.44 27.90 -10.16
C ILE A 750 12.26 28.38 -11.36
N LYS A 751 12.28 29.69 -11.56
CA LYS A 751 13.07 30.36 -12.59
C LYS A 751 13.94 31.42 -11.94
N VAL A 752 15.16 31.60 -12.40
CA VAL A 752 15.99 32.75 -12.01
C VAL A 752 15.27 34.02 -12.48
N ALA A 753 15.13 35.00 -11.60
CA ALA A 753 14.53 36.28 -11.93
C ALA A 753 15.56 37.07 -12.76
N GLU A 754 15.12 37.59 -13.91
CA GLU A 754 15.91 38.52 -14.72
C GLU A 754 16.10 39.87 -14.03
#